data_AF-A0A421B3J6-F1
#
_entry.id   AF-A0A421B3J6-F1
#
_cell.length_a   1.000
_cell.length_b   1.000
_cell.length_c   1.000
_cell.angle_alpha   90.00
_cell.angle_beta   90.00
_cell.angle_gamma   90.00
#
_symmetry.space_group_name_H-M   'P 1'
#
loop_
_entity.id
_entity.type
_entity.pdbx_description
1 polymer ?
#
loop_
_entity_poly.entity_id
_entity_poly.type
_entity_poly.pdbx_seq_one_letter_code
_entity_poly.pdbx_strand_id
1 'polypeptide(L)'
;MRLRRIMPVAVVAVVLGGGAPVVAVAERPVVSDPVVAAMGRDLGFAPEQVAPRLAKEAAGGRLEHRVRVETGAAFAGAWLDAGAELVVAVTDEAAARTARAAGAKATVVRWSEQRLAEVKRGLDARRAAPDAVTGWYVDGPSNSVVVTATDPDAADVRAFAGTAPQIRITRATGKPQPLHDVRGGDAYYGAAGRCSIGFAVQGGFVTAGHCGAAGTATSGSNQVAQGTVERSDFPGDDMGWVRTNANWTPRPLVNNWAGGTVAVRGSAEAPVGASVCRSGSTTFWRCGTILAKDQTVKYTEEGVDRYVYGLTKSNACAEKGDSGGSWLAGDQAQGVTSGGVVGCTIANPQMYFQPVNEILQRYGLTLAVDTPPQPPATPESSVTGDFTGDGKADVLSLYDYGNSTTGLIVIPGTSGSGDSASVPYRTWLSGAGGFTWANAKITAGDFTGDGKTDVLALYDYGNSTTGLFVFPGTSARGDGASVPYRVWLSGTGGFTWANTKISAGDFTGDGKADLTALYDYGSSTTGLFVFPGTSGTGDGASVPRRTWLSAAGGFAWGNSKIATGDFTGDGKADVAALYDYGSSTSGLFIAPGTAATGDSASVPYRTWLSGAGGFTWGNTKVSAGDFTGDGKADVALFYDYGASTSGLWIAQGTGAAGDSASVPRRVWLSGPGGFTWSNAKVTAGDFTGDRKADVLALYDYGTATTGLWTFPGTAASGDSASAPYRVWLSGVGGWDWKRGAIA
;
A
#
# COMPACT_ATOMS: atom_id res chain seq x y z
N MET A 1 -11.80 57.27 -68.53
CA MET A 1 -12.89 56.34 -68.17
C MET A 1 -12.34 55.26 -67.25
N ARG A 2 -12.92 55.10 -66.06
CA ARG A 2 -12.50 54.13 -65.03
C ARG A 2 -12.72 52.70 -65.51
N LEU A 3 -11.71 51.85 -65.41
CA LEU A 3 -11.82 50.39 -65.54
C LEU A 3 -10.93 49.74 -64.48
N ARG A 4 -11.54 49.27 -63.37
CA ARG A 4 -10.95 48.25 -62.50
C ARG A 4 -11.68 46.95 -62.79
N ARG A 5 -10.96 46.00 -63.38
CA ARG A 5 -11.43 44.63 -63.67
C ARG A 5 -11.45 43.81 -62.38
N ILE A 6 -12.55 43.09 -62.18
CA ILE A 6 -12.73 41.98 -61.24
C ILE A 6 -12.36 40.69 -61.98
N MET A 7 -11.57 39.81 -61.36
CA MET A 7 -11.43 38.39 -61.76
C MET A 7 -11.15 37.51 -60.52
N PRO A 8 -11.43 36.20 -60.58
CA PRO A 8 -12.17 35.47 -59.54
C PRO A 8 -11.30 34.63 -58.59
N VAL A 9 -11.94 34.24 -57.47
CA VAL A 9 -11.46 33.30 -56.46
C VAL A 9 -11.49 31.87 -57.01
N ALA A 10 -10.37 31.15 -56.91
CA ALA A 10 -10.29 29.71 -57.16
C ALA A 10 -10.52 28.95 -55.86
N VAL A 11 -11.48 28.02 -55.88
CA VAL A 11 -11.74 27.05 -54.81
C VAL A 11 -10.77 25.88 -54.99
N VAL A 12 -9.93 25.61 -53.98
CA VAL A 12 -9.11 24.40 -53.89
C VAL A 12 -9.87 23.38 -53.04
N ALA A 13 -10.25 22.26 -53.65
CA ALA A 13 -10.81 21.11 -52.96
C ALA A 13 -9.68 20.27 -52.35
N VAL A 14 -9.66 20.15 -51.02
CA VAL A 14 -8.77 19.24 -50.29
C VAL A 14 -9.46 17.89 -50.17
N VAL A 15 -8.87 16.86 -50.77
CA VAL A 15 -9.26 15.45 -50.58
C VAL A 15 -8.66 14.98 -49.26
N LEU A 16 -9.51 14.78 -48.25
CA LEU A 16 -9.15 14.18 -46.96
C LEU A 16 -9.08 12.66 -47.13
N GLY A 17 -7.87 12.10 -47.17
CA GLY A 17 -7.64 10.67 -47.03
C GLY A 17 -7.91 10.23 -45.59
N GLY A 18 -8.90 9.38 -45.38
CA GLY A 18 -9.23 8.79 -44.09
C GLY A 18 -8.19 7.76 -43.64
N GLY A 19 -7.21 8.19 -42.84
CA GLY A 19 -6.46 7.30 -41.96
C GLY A 19 -7.20 7.16 -40.64
N ALA A 20 -7.64 5.95 -40.30
CA ALA A 20 -8.26 5.67 -39.00
C ALA A 20 -7.29 6.02 -37.86
N PRO A 21 -7.77 6.59 -36.74
CA PRO A 21 -6.92 6.88 -35.59
C PRO A 21 -6.41 5.56 -35.02
N VAL A 22 -5.09 5.46 -34.84
CA VAL A 22 -4.48 4.38 -34.06
C VAL A 22 -4.88 4.62 -32.61
N VAL A 23 -5.87 3.87 -32.14
CA VAL A 23 -6.28 3.84 -30.75
C VAL A 23 -5.11 3.28 -29.95
N ALA A 24 -4.54 4.07 -29.05
CA ALA A 24 -3.58 3.60 -28.07
C ALA A 24 -4.23 2.46 -27.26
N VAL A 25 -3.67 1.26 -27.35
CA VAL A 25 -4.10 0.12 -26.55
C VAL A 25 -3.74 0.46 -25.10
N ALA A 26 -4.75 0.70 -24.27
CA ALA A 26 -4.56 0.89 -22.83
C ALA A 26 -3.75 -0.29 -22.25
N GLU A 27 -2.72 0.01 -21.46
CA GLU A 27 -1.96 -1.00 -20.73
C GLU A 27 -2.92 -1.88 -19.92
N ARG A 28 -2.79 -3.20 -20.09
CA ARG A 28 -3.60 -4.17 -19.35
C ARG A 28 -3.26 -4.04 -17.86
N PRO A 29 -4.26 -3.98 -16.96
CA PRO A 29 -3.98 -3.99 -15.53
C PRO A 29 -3.22 -5.27 -15.17
N VAL A 30 -2.14 -5.14 -14.39
CA VAL A 30 -1.41 -6.28 -13.85
C VAL A 30 -2.28 -6.90 -12.74
N VAL A 31 -2.93 -8.01 -13.06
CA VAL A 31 -3.74 -8.80 -12.11
C VAL A 31 -2.85 -9.86 -11.50
N SER A 32 -2.88 -10.04 -10.19
CA SER A 32 -2.05 -11.04 -9.52
C SER A 32 -2.49 -12.47 -9.88
N ASP A 33 -1.52 -13.39 -10.05
CA ASP A 33 -1.79 -14.80 -10.36
C ASP A 33 -2.79 -15.47 -9.40
N PRO A 34 -2.80 -15.18 -8.08
CA PRO A 34 -3.82 -15.71 -7.17
C PRO A 34 -5.24 -15.22 -7.49
N VAL A 35 -5.42 -13.98 -7.94
CA VAL A 35 -6.73 -13.44 -8.34
C VAL A 35 -7.18 -14.08 -9.64
N VAL A 36 -6.27 -14.28 -10.60
CA VAL A 36 -6.55 -15.00 -11.85
C VAL A 36 -6.98 -16.44 -11.57
N ALA A 37 -6.25 -17.15 -10.70
CA ALA A 37 -6.57 -18.52 -10.30
C ALA A 37 -7.92 -18.61 -9.57
N ALA A 38 -8.21 -17.68 -8.66
CA ALA A 38 -9.47 -17.64 -7.93
C ALA A 38 -10.66 -17.33 -8.86
N MET A 39 -10.55 -16.32 -9.74
CA MET A 39 -11.60 -15.99 -10.70
C MET A 39 -11.84 -17.11 -11.72
N GLY A 40 -10.80 -17.87 -12.10
CA GLY A 40 -10.97 -19.04 -12.94
C GLY A 40 -11.65 -20.21 -12.24
N ARG A 41 -11.24 -20.51 -11.00
CA ARG A 41 -11.83 -21.59 -10.19
C ARG A 41 -13.29 -21.30 -9.81
N ASP A 42 -13.57 -20.10 -9.32
CA ASP A 42 -14.82 -19.77 -8.64
C ASP A 42 -15.88 -19.18 -9.59
N LEU A 43 -15.44 -18.44 -10.60
CA LEU A 43 -16.33 -17.74 -11.54
C LEU A 43 -16.24 -18.29 -12.97
N GLY A 44 -15.39 -19.29 -13.21
CA GLY A 44 -15.26 -19.96 -14.51
C GLY A 44 -14.60 -19.13 -15.61
N PHE A 45 -13.86 -18.07 -15.26
CA PHE A 45 -13.17 -17.23 -16.25
C PHE A 45 -11.85 -17.84 -16.70
N ALA A 46 -11.59 -17.87 -18.01
CA ALA A 46 -10.27 -18.22 -18.50
C ALA A 46 -9.24 -17.14 -18.09
N PRO A 47 -7.97 -17.48 -17.79
CA PRO A 47 -6.97 -16.53 -17.32
C PRO A 47 -6.86 -15.25 -18.18
N GLU A 48 -6.95 -15.40 -19.50
CA GLU A 48 -6.91 -14.31 -20.48
C GLU A 48 -8.12 -13.36 -20.43
N GLN A 49 -9.25 -13.80 -19.86
CA GLN A 49 -10.49 -13.01 -19.72
C GLN A 49 -10.48 -12.15 -18.46
N VAL A 50 -9.66 -12.48 -17.47
CA VAL A 50 -9.66 -11.85 -16.14
C VAL A 50 -9.21 -10.38 -16.19
N ALA A 51 -8.05 -10.09 -16.80
CA ALA A 51 -7.53 -8.72 -16.86
C ALA A 51 -8.43 -7.74 -17.66
N PRO A 52 -8.95 -8.10 -18.85
CA PRO A 52 -9.92 -7.28 -19.57
C PRO A 52 -11.22 -7.05 -18.79
N ARG A 53 -11.71 -8.09 -18.10
CA ARG A 53 -12.89 -7.99 -17.23
C ARG A 53 -12.66 -6.97 -16.13
N LEU A 54 -11.60 -7.13 -15.32
CA LEU A 54 -11.28 -6.24 -14.21
C LEU A 54 -11.03 -4.78 -14.66
N ALA A 55 -10.44 -4.59 -15.85
CA ALA A 55 -10.28 -3.25 -16.43
C ALA A 55 -11.64 -2.57 -16.67
N LYS A 56 -12.62 -3.32 -17.21
CA LYS A 56 -14.00 -2.83 -17.41
C LYS A 56 -14.71 -2.58 -16.08
N GLU A 57 -14.54 -3.45 -15.09
CA GLU A 57 -15.13 -3.26 -13.76
C GLU A 57 -14.61 -1.98 -13.09
N ALA A 58 -13.30 -1.74 -13.15
CA ALA A 58 -12.68 -0.52 -12.62
C ALA A 58 -13.12 0.74 -13.38
N ALA A 59 -13.25 0.67 -14.72
CA ALA A 59 -13.80 1.76 -15.52
C ALA A 59 -15.28 2.03 -15.21
N GLY A 60 -16.06 0.96 -15.04
CA GLY A 60 -17.47 1.00 -14.64
C GLY A 60 -17.65 1.68 -13.28
N GLY A 61 -16.82 1.36 -12.28
CA GLY A 61 -16.88 2.01 -10.97
C GLY A 61 -16.63 3.52 -11.02
N ARG A 62 -15.65 3.98 -11.82
CA ARG A 62 -15.41 5.43 -12.01
C ARG A 62 -16.56 6.11 -12.75
N LEU A 63 -17.11 5.43 -13.76
CA LEU A 63 -18.23 5.94 -14.55
C LEU A 63 -19.52 6.02 -13.74
N GLU A 64 -19.79 5.02 -12.88
CA GLU A 64 -20.93 5.04 -11.96
C GLU A 64 -20.90 6.30 -11.10
N HIS A 65 -19.76 6.58 -10.46
CA HIS A 65 -19.64 7.74 -9.56
C HIS A 65 -19.97 9.05 -10.29
N ARG A 66 -19.43 9.24 -11.50
CA ARG A 66 -19.72 10.41 -12.34
C ARG A 66 -21.21 10.51 -12.67
N VAL A 67 -21.80 9.45 -13.23
CA VAL A 67 -23.19 9.46 -13.70
C VAL A 67 -24.15 9.66 -12.52
N ARG A 68 -23.85 9.09 -11.35
CA ARG A 68 -24.61 9.30 -10.12
C ARG A 68 -24.66 10.78 -9.71
N VAL A 69 -23.54 11.48 -9.79
CA VAL A 69 -23.47 12.93 -9.50
C VAL A 69 -24.26 13.73 -10.55
N GLU A 70 -24.06 13.43 -11.83
CA GLU A 70 -24.69 14.18 -12.94
C GLU A 70 -26.20 13.98 -13.03
N THR A 71 -26.71 12.81 -12.61
CA THR A 71 -28.16 12.49 -12.64
C THR A 71 -28.88 12.79 -11.31
N GLY A 72 -28.15 12.96 -10.21
CA GLY A 72 -28.69 13.43 -8.94
C GLY A 72 -29.86 12.60 -8.42
N ALA A 73 -30.97 13.26 -8.09
CA ALA A 73 -32.16 12.59 -7.53
C ALA A 73 -32.82 11.58 -8.48
N ALA A 74 -32.52 11.65 -9.79
CA ALA A 74 -33.04 10.72 -10.78
C ALA A 74 -32.28 9.39 -10.80
N PHE A 75 -31.15 9.27 -10.10
CA PHE A 75 -30.37 8.03 -10.04
C PHE A 75 -31.13 6.92 -9.32
N ALA A 76 -31.18 5.73 -9.94
CA ALA A 76 -31.97 4.59 -9.47
C ALA A 76 -31.16 3.30 -9.22
N GLY A 77 -29.83 3.38 -9.29
CA GLY A 77 -28.90 2.27 -9.07
C GLY A 77 -28.02 2.01 -10.29
N ALA A 78 -26.93 1.29 -10.09
CA ALA A 78 -26.08 0.83 -11.17
C ALA A 78 -25.54 -0.58 -10.90
N TRP A 79 -25.27 -1.32 -11.97
CA TRP A 79 -24.68 -2.65 -11.91
C TRP A 79 -23.91 -2.95 -13.17
N LEU A 80 -23.06 -3.97 -13.12
CA LEU A 80 -22.39 -4.50 -14.30
C LEU A 80 -23.21 -5.64 -14.88
N ASP A 81 -23.39 -5.64 -16.20
CA ASP A 81 -23.98 -6.79 -16.89
C ASP A 81 -22.99 -7.96 -17.01
N ALA A 82 -23.45 -9.06 -17.63
CA ALA A 82 -22.61 -10.24 -17.85
C ALA A 82 -21.33 -9.94 -18.66
N GLY A 83 -21.29 -8.86 -19.43
CA GLY A 83 -20.14 -8.38 -20.20
C GLY A 83 -19.26 -7.35 -19.48
N ALA A 84 -19.53 -7.05 -18.20
CA ALA A 84 -18.93 -5.97 -17.42
C ALA A 84 -19.23 -4.55 -17.95
N GLU A 85 -20.29 -4.38 -18.73
CA GLU A 85 -20.74 -3.05 -19.11
C GLU A 85 -21.60 -2.45 -18.00
N LEU A 86 -21.35 -1.19 -17.67
CA LEU A 86 -22.13 -0.47 -16.66
C LEU A 86 -23.53 -0.18 -17.19
N VAL A 87 -24.54 -0.70 -16.48
CA VAL A 87 -25.95 -0.35 -16.64
C VAL A 87 -26.35 0.58 -15.49
N VAL A 88 -26.82 1.77 -15.84
CA VAL A 88 -27.35 2.76 -14.91
C VAL A 88 -28.86 2.82 -15.04
N ALA A 89 -29.56 2.57 -13.93
CA ALA A 89 -30.97 2.82 -13.82
C ALA A 89 -31.22 4.27 -13.42
N VAL A 90 -32.20 4.91 -14.04
CA VAL A 90 -32.63 6.28 -13.73
C VAL A 90 -34.15 6.41 -13.78
N THR A 91 -34.74 7.45 -13.20
CA THR A 91 -36.19 7.61 -13.13
C THR A 91 -36.82 8.35 -14.32
N ASP A 92 -36.01 8.96 -15.19
CA ASP A 92 -36.50 9.70 -16.35
C ASP A 92 -35.54 9.66 -17.54
N GLU A 93 -36.08 10.00 -18.71
CA GLU A 93 -35.34 9.93 -19.97
C GLU A 93 -34.28 11.03 -20.13
N ALA A 94 -34.38 12.14 -19.38
CA ALA A 94 -33.34 13.18 -19.41
C ALA A 94 -32.07 12.68 -18.73
N ALA A 95 -32.21 12.10 -17.54
CA ALA A 95 -31.13 11.42 -16.85
C ALA A 95 -30.59 10.23 -17.65
N ALA A 96 -31.45 9.51 -18.40
CA ALA A 96 -31.01 8.40 -19.24
C ALA A 96 -30.12 8.87 -20.39
N ARG A 97 -30.44 10.03 -20.99
CA ARG A 97 -29.58 10.66 -22.00
C ARG A 97 -28.24 11.10 -21.39
N THR A 98 -28.23 11.67 -20.19
CA THR A 98 -26.99 12.02 -19.47
C THR A 98 -26.11 10.79 -19.26
N ALA A 99 -26.69 9.70 -18.74
CA ALA A 99 -25.96 8.44 -18.54
C ALA A 99 -25.39 7.86 -19.84
N ARG A 100 -26.15 7.88 -20.93
CA ARG A 100 -25.68 7.42 -22.26
C ARG A 100 -24.60 8.33 -22.84
N ALA A 101 -24.72 9.65 -22.67
CA ALA A 101 -23.70 10.61 -23.10
C ALA A 101 -22.38 10.42 -22.35
N ALA A 102 -22.44 10.00 -21.08
CA ALA A 102 -21.26 9.65 -20.28
C ALA A 102 -20.65 8.28 -20.66
N GLY A 103 -21.33 7.47 -21.49
CA GLY A 103 -20.84 6.18 -21.98
C GLY A 103 -21.41 4.95 -21.27
N ALA A 104 -22.44 5.10 -20.41
CA ALA A 104 -23.10 3.97 -19.76
C ALA A 104 -24.31 3.45 -20.57
N LYS A 105 -24.68 2.18 -20.36
CA LYS A 105 -26.03 1.72 -20.73
C LYS A 105 -27.02 2.34 -19.75
N ALA A 106 -28.16 2.82 -20.23
CA ALA A 106 -29.17 3.46 -19.37
C ALA A 106 -30.55 2.83 -19.55
N THR A 107 -31.20 2.54 -18.42
CA THR A 107 -32.58 2.06 -18.36
C THR A 107 -33.43 2.97 -17.48
N VAL A 108 -34.65 3.28 -17.94
CA VAL A 108 -35.59 4.06 -17.15
C VAL A 108 -36.40 3.11 -16.27
N VAL A 109 -36.46 3.39 -14.97
CA VAL A 109 -37.14 2.58 -13.96
C VAL A 109 -38.04 3.46 -13.10
N ARG A 110 -38.85 2.82 -12.24
CA ARG A 110 -39.92 3.51 -11.51
C ARG A 110 -39.43 4.20 -10.24
N TRP A 111 -38.50 3.61 -9.52
CA TRP A 111 -38.09 4.05 -8.18
C TRP A 111 -36.65 4.53 -8.17
N SER A 112 -36.40 5.71 -7.62
CA SER A 112 -35.03 6.17 -7.36
C SER A 112 -34.36 5.29 -6.29
N GLU A 113 -33.03 5.33 -6.27
CA GLU A 113 -32.24 4.56 -5.31
C GLU A 113 -32.52 5.08 -3.89
N GLN A 114 -32.69 6.40 -3.73
CA GLN A 114 -33.09 7.03 -2.49
C GLN A 114 -34.40 6.44 -1.96
N ARG A 115 -35.40 6.25 -2.84
CA ARG A 115 -36.69 5.68 -2.46
C ARG A 115 -36.56 4.21 -2.04
N LEU A 116 -35.78 3.41 -2.77
CA LEU A 116 -35.54 2.00 -2.39
C LEU A 116 -34.77 1.90 -1.07
N ALA A 117 -33.79 2.78 -0.85
CA ALA A 117 -33.04 2.86 0.39
C ALA A 117 -33.92 3.24 1.59
N GLU A 118 -34.89 4.15 1.43
CA GLU A 118 -35.90 4.45 2.46
C GLU A 118 -36.70 3.22 2.87
N VAL A 119 -37.17 2.43 1.88
CA VAL A 119 -37.93 1.21 2.14
C VAL A 119 -37.07 0.18 2.86
N LYS A 120 -35.82 -0.01 2.44
CA LYS A 120 -34.87 -0.91 3.13
C LYS A 120 -34.62 -0.45 4.57
N ARG A 121 -34.41 0.86 4.81
CA ARG A 121 -34.24 1.40 6.17
C ARG A 121 -35.45 1.12 7.07
N GLY A 122 -36.65 1.09 6.51
CA GLY A 122 -37.87 0.67 7.22
C GLY A 122 -37.88 -0.81 7.63
N LEU A 123 -37.22 -1.69 6.87
CA LEU A 123 -36.97 -3.08 7.27
C LEU A 123 -35.86 -3.17 8.31
N ASP A 124 -34.76 -2.42 8.13
CA ASP A 124 -33.61 -2.37 9.05
C ASP A 124 -34.03 -1.92 10.46
N ALA A 125 -35.00 -1.02 10.57
CA ALA A 125 -35.49 -0.49 11.85
C ALA A 125 -36.35 -1.48 12.66
N ARG A 126 -36.67 -2.67 12.13
CA ARG A 126 -37.50 -3.66 12.82
C ARG A 126 -36.65 -4.45 13.81
N ARG A 127 -37.13 -4.59 15.05
CA ARG A 127 -36.38 -5.24 16.15
C ARG A 127 -36.08 -6.73 15.94
N ALA A 128 -36.89 -7.43 15.15
CA ALA A 128 -36.71 -8.85 14.86
C ALA A 128 -37.30 -9.22 13.50
N ALA A 129 -36.57 -10.04 12.74
CA ALA A 129 -37.05 -10.69 11.53
C ALA A 129 -37.54 -12.11 11.87
N PRO A 130 -38.57 -12.64 11.17
CA PRO A 130 -38.98 -14.02 11.31
C PRO A 130 -37.86 -15.02 11.00
N ASP A 131 -37.92 -16.19 11.60
CA ASP A 131 -36.90 -17.24 11.50
C ASP A 131 -36.67 -17.75 10.07
N ALA A 132 -37.69 -17.64 9.22
CA ALA A 132 -37.64 -17.99 7.81
C ALA A 132 -36.98 -16.90 6.94
N VAL A 133 -36.83 -15.67 7.43
CA VAL A 133 -36.15 -14.58 6.71
C VAL A 133 -34.64 -14.74 6.84
N THR A 134 -33.93 -14.80 5.71
CA THR A 134 -32.47 -14.99 5.65
C THR A 134 -31.71 -13.70 5.31
N GLY A 135 -32.39 -12.65 4.86
CA GLY A 135 -31.79 -11.33 4.61
C GLY A 135 -32.64 -10.42 3.73
N TRP A 136 -32.27 -9.14 3.60
CA TRP A 136 -32.95 -8.18 2.71
C TRP A 136 -31.99 -7.10 2.17
N TYR A 137 -32.20 -6.66 0.92
CA TYR A 137 -31.29 -5.74 0.22
C TYR A 137 -32.00 -4.91 -0.86
N VAL A 138 -31.37 -3.83 -1.34
CA VAL A 138 -31.81 -3.10 -2.54
C VAL A 138 -31.25 -3.80 -3.77
N ASP A 139 -32.12 -4.22 -4.68
CA ASP A 139 -31.74 -4.85 -5.93
C ASP A 139 -31.93 -3.86 -7.09
N GLY A 140 -30.80 -3.36 -7.62
CA GLY A 140 -30.78 -2.44 -8.75
C GLY A 140 -31.44 -3.02 -10.00
N PRO A 141 -31.06 -4.23 -10.47
CA PRO A 141 -31.62 -4.85 -11.67
C PRO A 141 -33.14 -5.01 -11.67
N SER A 142 -33.75 -5.44 -10.56
CA SER A 142 -35.22 -5.54 -10.46
C SER A 142 -35.91 -4.24 -10.00
N ASN A 143 -35.14 -3.19 -9.70
CA ASN A 143 -35.61 -1.92 -9.14
C ASN A 143 -36.53 -2.12 -7.92
N SER A 144 -36.10 -2.96 -6.98
CA SER A 144 -36.91 -3.39 -5.82
C SER A 144 -36.07 -3.55 -4.55
N VAL A 145 -36.73 -3.68 -3.40
CA VAL A 145 -36.14 -4.16 -2.15
C VAL A 145 -36.49 -5.63 -2.01
N VAL A 146 -35.50 -6.50 -2.04
CA VAL A 146 -35.70 -7.95 -1.98
C VAL A 146 -35.61 -8.40 -0.52
N VAL A 147 -36.62 -9.15 -0.05
CA VAL A 147 -36.58 -9.95 1.17
C VAL A 147 -36.37 -11.41 0.76
N THR A 148 -35.36 -12.05 1.33
CA THR A 148 -34.99 -13.44 1.03
C THR A 148 -35.44 -14.31 2.19
N ALA A 149 -36.15 -15.41 1.90
CA ALA A 149 -36.69 -16.29 2.93
C ALA A 149 -36.70 -17.76 2.49
N THR A 150 -36.48 -18.70 3.43
CA THR A 150 -36.59 -20.14 3.15
C THR A 150 -38.03 -20.55 2.84
N ASP A 151 -39.00 -19.87 3.45
CA ASP A 151 -40.43 -19.99 3.15
C ASP A 151 -41.03 -18.60 2.82
N PRO A 152 -41.02 -18.20 1.54
CA PRO A 152 -41.58 -16.91 1.09
C PRO A 152 -43.09 -16.74 1.35
N ASP A 153 -43.83 -17.84 1.49
CA ASP A 153 -45.28 -17.84 1.61
C ASP A 153 -45.76 -17.87 3.07
N ALA A 154 -44.84 -17.85 4.03
CA ALA A 154 -45.18 -17.77 5.44
C ALA A 154 -45.82 -16.41 5.79
N ALA A 155 -46.85 -16.43 6.63
CA ALA A 155 -47.64 -15.24 6.96
C ALA A 155 -46.82 -14.18 7.72
N ASP A 156 -45.90 -14.61 8.57
CA ASP A 156 -44.94 -13.78 9.29
C ASP A 156 -43.89 -13.17 8.36
N VAL A 157 -43.41 -13.89 7.34
CA VAL A 157 -42.52 -13.37 6.29
C VAL A 157 -43.23 -12.29 5.47
N ARG A 158 -44.50 -12.50 5.08
CA ARG A 158 -45.30 -11.47 4.40
C ARG A 158 -45.56 -10.25 5.28
N ALA A 159 -45.83 -10.44 6.58
CA ALA A 159 -46.00 -9.34 7.53
C ALA A 159 -44.68 -8.56 7.73
N PHE A 160 -43.55 -9.27 7.77
CA PHE A 160 -42.22 -8.66 7.85
C PHE A 160 -41.85 -7.90 6.57
N ALA A 161 -42.15 -8.43 5.40
CA ALA A 161 -41.97 -7.69 4.15
C ALA A 161 -42.88 -6.45 4.13
N GLY A 162 -44.15 -6.59 4.52
CA GLY A 162 -45.15 -5.53 4.42
C GLY A 162 -45.70 -5.37 3.00
N THR A 163 -46.47 -4.31 2.77
CA THR A 163 -47.25 -4.10 1.53
C THR A 163 -46.67 -3.05 0.59
N ALA A 164 -45.46 -2.56 0.86
CA ALA A 164 -44.82 -1.56 0.01
C ALA A 164 -44.61 -2.14 -1.40
N PRO A 165 -45.04 -1.46 -2.48
CA PRO A 165 -44.94 -1.98 -3.84
C PRO A 165 -43.50 -2.13 -4.34
N GLN A 166 -42.53 -1.56 -3.62
CA GLN A 166 -41.10 -1.73 -3.87
C GLN A 166 -40.58 -3.08 -3.36
N ILE A 167 -41.30 -3.82 -2.51
CA ILE A 167 -40.78 -5.01 -1.85
C ILE A 167 -41.14 -6.28 -2.64
N ARG A 168 -40.16 -7.15 -2.82
CA ARG A 168 -40.31 -8.48 -3.42
C ARG A 168 -39.77 -9.54 -2.49
N ILE A 169 -40.53 -10.61 -2.26
CA ILE A 169 -40.07 -11.75 -1.46
C ILE A 169 -39.53 -12.82 -2.41
N THR A 170 -38.36 -13.37 -2.10
CA THR A 170 -37.68 -14.40 -2.90
C THR A 170 -37.27 -15.57 -2.04
N ARG A 171 -37.19 -16.76 -2.65
CA ARG A 171 -36.81 -17.99 -1.96
C ARG A 171 -35.30 -18.06 -1.76
N ALA A 172 -34.87 -18.26 -0.52
CA ALA A 172 -33.50 -18.60 -0.16
C ALA A 172 -33.26 -20.11 -0.35
N THR A 173 -32.05 -20.47 -0.76
CA THR A 173 -31.62 -21.88 -0.91
C THR A 173 -31.32 -22.55 0.43
N GLY A 174 -31.12 -21.77 1.50
CA GLY A 174 -30.87 -22.25 2.85
C GLY A 174 -30.64 -21.08 3.83
N LYS A 175 -30.51 -21.41 5.13
CA LYS A 175 -30.13 -20.42 6.16
C LYS A 175 -28.60 -20.23 6.15
N PRO A 176 -28.08 -18.99 6.19
CA PRO A 176 -26.65 -18.75 6.36
C PRO A 176 -26.18 -19.27 7.73
N GLN A 177 -24.98 -19.86 7.79
CA GLN A 177 -24.37 -20.39 9.02
C GLN A 177 -22.99 -19.75 9.25
N PRO A 178 -22.60 -19.46 10.50
CA PRO A 178 -21.23 -19.07 10.84
C PRO A 178 -20.24 -20.23 10.62
N LEU A 179 -19.05 -19.95 10.09
CA LEU A 179 -17.96 -20.93 9.93
C LEU A 179 -17.19 -21.15 11.27
N HIS A 180 -16.52 -22.30 11.43
CA HIS A 180 -15.68 -22.60 12.59
C HIS A 180 -14.22 -22.21 12.34
N ASP A 181 -13.47 -21.87 13.40
CA ASP A 181 -12.06 -21.52 13.30
C ASP A 181 -11.14 -22.71 13.65
N VAL A 182 -10.02 -22.80 12.95
CA VAL A 182 -8.89 -23.68 13.28
C VAL A 182 -7.82 -22.81 13.91
N ARG A 183 -7.51 -23.06 15.18
CA ARG A 183 -6.53 -22.29 15.97
C ARG A 183 -5.56 -23.25 16.64
N GLY A 184 -4.29 -22.86 16.75
CA GLY A 184 -3.30 -23.60 17.53
C GLY A 184 -3.73 -23.76 18.99
N GLY A 185 -3.37 -24.86 19.63
CA GLY A 185 -3.71 -25.18 21.01
C GLY A 185 -5.12 -25.73 21.24
N ASP A 186 -6.05 -25.59 20.29
CA ASP A 186 -7.39 -26.16 20.40
C ASP A 186 -7.35 -27.70 20.31
N ALA A 187 -8.31 -28.36 20.97
CA ALA A 187 -8.45 -29.81 20.90
C ALA A 187 -8.96 -30.27 19.53
N TYR A 188 -8.47 -31.41 19.09
CA TYR A 188 -9.11 -32.22 18.04
C TYR A 188 -9.03 -33.70 18.41
N TYR A 189 -9.86 -34.52 17.79
CA TYR A 189 -10.02 -35.93 18.11
C TYR A 189 -9.86 -36.80 16.86
N GLY A 190 -9.17 -37.93 17.01
CA GLY A 190 -8.99 -38.94 15.98
C GLY A 190 -8.81 -40.33 16.59
N ALA A 191 -8.23 -41.27 15.83
CA ALA A 191 -8.04 -42.65 16.26
C ALA A 191 -7.12 -42.80 17.50
N ALA A 192 -6.15 -41.90 17.67
CA ALA A 192 -5.25 -41.89 18.84
C ALA A 192 -5.87 -41.22 20.09
N GLY A 193 -7.13 -40.75 20.00
CA GLY A 193 -7.81 -40.00 21.05
C GLY A 193 -7.68 -38.49 20.88
N ARG A 194 -7.60 -37.77 22.00
CA ARG A 194 -7.48 -36.30 22.04
C ARG A 194 -6.05 -35.86 21.77
N CYS A 195 -5.87 -34.97 20.81
CA CYS A 195 -4.64 -34.23 20.58
C CYS A 195 -4.92 -32.73 20.49
N SER A 196 -3.87 -31.94 20.36
CA SER A 196 -3.93 -30.49 20.22
C SER A 196 -3.45 -30.05 18.83
N ILE A 197 -4.07 -29.02 18.30
CA ILE A 197 -3.70 -28.40 17.03
C ILE A 197 -2.38 -27.65 17.22
N GLY A 198 -1.43 -27.85 16.30
CA GLY A 198 -0.14 -27.16 16.32
C GLY A 198 -0.27 -25.77 15.73
N PHE A 199 -0.30 -25.67 14.41
CA PHE A 199 -0.50 -24.39 13.73
C PHE A 199 -1.44 -24.56 12.55
N ALA A 200 -2.27 -23.56 12.32
CA ALA A 200 -3.04 -23.46 11.09
C ALA A 200 -2.07 -23.31 9.90
N VAL A 201 -2.36 -24.03 8.81
CA VAL A 201 -1.68 -23.92 7.52
C VAL A 201 -2.72 -23.75 6.43
N GLN A 202 -2.28 -23.35 5.24
CA GLN A 202 -3.21 -23.32 4.09
C GLN A 202 -3.82 -24.71 3.88
N GLY A 203 -5.16 -24.77 3.91
CA GLY A 203 -5.92 -26.02 3.74
C GLY A 203 -5.98 -26.94 4.97
N GLY A 204 -5.50 -26.53 6.15
CA GLY A 204 -5.63 -27.35 7.34
C GLY A 204 -4.80 -26.92 8.55
N PHE A 205 -4.22 -27.89 9.26
CA PHE A 205 -3.30 -27.64 10.39
C PHE A 205 -2.25 -28.73 10.57
N VAL A 206 -1.10 -28.35 11.13
CA VAL A 206 -0.04 -29.29 11.54
C VAL A 206 -0.24 -29.77 12.97
N THR A 207 0.23 -30.98 13.27
CA THR A 207 0.12 -31.65 14.57
C THR A 207 1.22 -32.72 14.70
N ALA A 208 1.20 -33.54 15.75
CA ALA A 208 2.16 -34.64 15.93
C ALA A 208 1.76 -35.87 15.09
N GLY A 209 2.74 -36.63 14.62
CA GLY A 209 2.52 -37.81 13.75
C GLY A 209 1.81 -38.93 14.51
N HIS A 210 2.18 -39.15 15.77
CA HIS A 210 1.55 -40.18 16.60
C HIS A 210 0.07 -39.93 16.93
N CYS A 211 -0.48 -38.75 16.61
CA CYS A 211 -1.89 -38.43 16.82
C CYS A 211 -2.83 -39.06 15.78
N GLY A 212 -2.31 -39.66 14.71
CA GLY A 212 -3.10 -40.45 13.77
C GLY A 212 -2.35 -40.82 12.49
N ALA A 213 -2.69 -41.97 11.92
CA ALA A 213 -2.18 -42.39 10.62
C ALA A 213 -2.87 -41.65 9.47
N ALA A 214 -2.22 -41.56 8.31
CA ALA A 214 -2.83 -41.02 7.10
C ALA A 214 -4.16 -41.73 6.77
N GLY A 215 -5.18 -40.97 6.41
CA GLY A 215 -6.55 -41.44 6.20
C GLY A 215 -7.44 -41.42 7.45
N THR A 216 -6.91 -41.10 8.63
CA THR A 216 -7.72 -41.00 9.86
C THR A 216 -8.64 -39.78 9.83
N ALA A 217 -9.95 -39.98 9.99
CA ALA A 217 -10.91 -38.88 10.10
C ALA A 217 -10.77 -38.16 11.46
N THR A 218 -10.98 -36.83 11.45
CA THR A 218 -10.87 -36.00 12.66
C THR A 218 -12.14 -35.20 12.95
N SER A 219 -12.41 -34.96 14.23
CA SER A 219 -13.41 -34.00 14.71
C SER A 219 -12.75 -32.90 15.54
N GLY A 220 -13.34 -31.70 15.50
CA GLY A 220 -12.81 -30.54 16.22
C GLY A 220 -13.20 -30.54 17.69
N SER A 221 -12.80 -29.49 18.41
CA SER A 221 -13.09 -29.29 19.84
C SER A 221 -14.57 -29.36 20.20
N ASN A 222 -15.44 -29.02 19.24
CA ASN A 222 -16.90 -29.07 19.30
C ASN A 222 -17.51 -30.42 18.85
N GLN A 223 -16.71 -31.46 18.63
CA GLN A 223 -17.13 -32.78 18.16
C GLN A 223 -17.73 -32.80 16.74
N VAL A 224 -17.59 -31.72 15.96
CA VAL A 224 -18.03 -31.66 14.56
C VAL A 224 -16.92 -32.16 13.64
N ALA A 225 -17.29 -32.83 12.55
CA ALA A 225 -16.35 -33.30 11.53
C ALA A 225 -15.44 -32.15 11.04
N GLN A 226 -14.14 -32.35 11.13
CA GLN A 226 -13.13 -31.31 10.91
C GLN A 226 -12.29 -31.58 9.67
N GLY A 227 -11.84 -32.82 9.47
CA GLY A 227 -10.91 -33.13 8.39
C GLY A 227 -10.43 -34.57 8.38
N THR A 228 -9.30 -34.78 7.72
CA THR A 228 -8.63 -36.08 7.62
C THR A 228 -7.12 -35.87 7.71
N VAL A 229 -6.42 -36.74 8.44
CA VAL A 229 -4.96 -36.78 8.46
C VAL A 229 -4.48 -37.11 7.05
N GLU A 230 -3.83 -36.17 6.39
CA GLU A 230 -3.33 -36.32 5.02
C GLU A 230 -1.93 -36.94 4.99
N ARG A 231 -1.06 -36.51 5.92
CA ARG A 231 0.29 -37.04 6.10
C ARG A 231 0.62 -37.20 7.57
N SER A 232 1.42 -38.21 7.87
CA SER A 232 1.89 -38.52 9.22
C SER A 232 3.19 -39.31 9.13
N ASP A 233 4.22 -38.86 9.83
CA ASP A 233 5.52 -39.51 9.99
C ASP A 233 5.74 -39.75 11.49
N PHE A 234 5.74 -41.03 11.90
CA PHE A 234 6.11 -41.52 13.23
C PHE A 234 6.28 -43.06 13.21
N PRO A 235 7.40 -43.65 13.68
CA PRO A 235 8.59 -43.01 14.28
C PRO A 235 9.55 -42.42 13.23
N GLY A 236 10.71 -41.92 13.68
CA GLY A 236 11.70 -41.20 12.86
C GLY A 236 11.58 -39.70 13.08
N ASP A 237 10.41 -39.17 12.73
CA ASP A 237 9.96 -37.82 13.05
C ASP A 237 8.65 -37.93 13.84
N ASP A 238 8.13 -36.82 14.37
CA ASP A 238 6.82 -36.80 15.02
C ASP A 238 5.96 -35.64 14.52
N MET A 239 5.51 -35.75 13.28
CA MET A 239 4.78 -34.70 12.57
C MET A 239 3.65 -35.23 11.71
N GLY A 240 2.54 -34.50 11.71
CA GLY A 240 1.35 -34.79 10.92
C GLY A 240 0.71 -33.53 10.38
N TRP A 241 -0.09 -33.69 9.33
CA TRP A 241 -0.92 -32.65 8.74
C TRP A 241 -2.33 -33.16 8.53
N VAL A 242 -3.31 -32.41 9.03
CA VAL A 242 -4.74 -32.66 8.81
C VAL A 242 -5.25 -31.66 7.79
N ARG A 243 -5.80 -32.16 6.69
CA ARG A 243 -6.55 -31.36 5.72
C ARG A 243 -7.96 -31.14 6.25
N THR A 244 -8.39 -29.88 6.38
CA THR A 244 -9.72 -29.54 6.92
C THR A 244 -10.77 -29.41 5.82
N ASN A 245 -12.03 -29.65 6.17
CA ASN A 245 -13.16 -29.40 5.27
C ASN A 245 -13.57 -27.91 5.26
N ALA A 246 -14.48 -27.54 4.37
CA ALA A 246 -14.87 -26.14 4.13
C ALA A 246 -15.60 -25.46 5.31
N ASN A 247 -16.04 -26.20 6.33
CA ASN A 247 -16.70 -25.63 7.50
C ASN A 247 -15.70 -25.07 8.53
N TRP A 248 -14.40 -25.29 8.30
CA TRP A 248 -13.31 -24.94 9.22
C TRP A 248 -12.31 -24.01 8.53
N THR A 249 -12.15 -22.82 9.08
CA THR A 249 -11.32 -21.74 8.55
C THR A 249 -10.00 -21.69 9.30
N PRO A 250 -8.85 -21.95 8.65
CA PRO A 250 -7.53 -21.68 9.22
C PRO A 250 -7.41 -20.24 9.72
N ARG A 251 -7.07 -20.06 11.00
CA ARG A 251 -6.75 -18.75 11.59
C ARG A 251 -5.32 -18.75 12.09
N PRO A 252 -4.54 -17.69 11.85
CA PRO A 252 -3.17 -17.59 12.32
C PRO A 252 -3.08 -17.23 13.81
N LEU A 253 -3.79 -17.99 14.64
CA LEU A 253 -3.99 -17.73 16.06
C LEU A 253 -3.69 -18.98 16.86
N VAL A 254 -3.14 -18.81 18.05
CA VAL A 254 -2.97 -19.85 19.06
C VAL A 254 -3.77 -19.48 20.30
N ASN A 255 -4.59 -20.40 20.79
CA ASN A 255 -5.37 -20.23 22.00
C ASN A 255 -4.45 -20.06 23.22
N ASN A 256 -4.63 -18.97 23.97
CA ASN A 256 -3.83 -18.71 25.17
C ASN A 256 -4.45 -19.29 26.45
N TRP A 257 -5.65 -19.87 26.35
CA TRP A 257 -6.43 -20.47 27.44
C TRP A 257 -6.76 -19.54 28.61
N ALA A 258 -6.55 -18.22 28.44
CA ALA A 258 -6.92 -17.15 29.36
C ALA A 258 -8.11 -16.33 28.82
N GLY A 259 -8.89 -16.89 27.88
CA GLY A 259 -9.99 -16.21 27.21
C GLY A 259 -9.59 -15.42 25.95
N GLY A 260 -8.35 -15.57 25.46
CA GLY A 260 -7.85 -14.89 24.26
C GLY A 260 -7.00 -15.78 23.36
N THR A 261 -6.29 -15.15 22.43
CA THR A 261 -5.38 -15.82 21.48
C THR A 261 -4.07 -15.03 21.34
N VAL A 262 -3.02 -15.70 20.86
CA VAL A 262 -1.75 -15.12 20.44
C VAL A 262 -1.66 -15.24 18.92
N ALA A 263 -1.31 -14.14 18.25
CA ALA A 263 -1.10 -14.14 16.81
C ALA A 263 0.18 -14.90 16.43
N VAL A 264 0.15 -15.57 15.27
CA VAL A 264 1.31 -16.23 14.68
C VAL A 264 1.79 -15.39 13.50
N ARG A 265 2.94 -14.73 13.59
CA ARG A 265 3.41 -13.80 12.54
C ARG A 265 4.52 -14.37 11.65
N GLY A 266 5.04 -15.53 12.00
CA GLY A 266 6.09 -16.19 11.23
C GLY A 266 6.56 -17.45 11.94
N SER A 267 7.70 -17.98 11.48
CA SER A 267 8.35 -19.17 12.03
C SER A 267 9.86 -18.99 12.19
N ALA A 268 10.30 -17.76 12.50
CA ALA A 268 11.69 -17.50 12.81
C ALA A 268 12.11 -18.31 14.05
N GLU A 269 13.14 -19.13 13.88
CA GLU A 269 13.55 -20.09 14.90
C GLU A 269 14.32 -19.41 16.04
N ALA A 270 13.91 -19.66 17.28
CA ALA A 270 14.53 -19.07 18.46
C ALA A 270 15.77 -19.86 18.92
N PRO A 271 16.84 -19.21 19.39
CA PRO A 271 18.07 -19.90 19.83
C PRO A 271 17.90 -20.62 21.18
N VAL A 272 18.86 -21.49 21.53
CA VAL A 272 18.97 -22.06 22.88
C VAL A 272 19.08 -20.93 23.92
N GLY A 273 18.39 -21.07 25.04
CA GLY A 273 18.25 -20.05 26.09
C GLY A 273 17.06 -19.11 25.91
N ALA A 274 16.45 -19.07 24.71
CA ALA A 274 15.27 -18.23 24.48
C ALA A 274 14.05 -18.72 25.26
N SER A 275 13.22 -17.78 25.70
CA SER A 275 11.89 -18.07 26.24
C SER A 275 11.00 -18.67 25.16
N VAL A 276 10.29 -19.74 25.51
CA VAL A 276 9.34 -20.40 24.63
C VAL A 276 8.10 -20.77 25.42
N CYS A 277 6.92 -20.56 24.83
CA CYS A 277 5.64 -20.92 25.39
C CYS A 277 4.97 -21.97 24.53
N ARG A 278 4.16 -22.82 25.14
CA ARG A 278 3.38 -23.83 24.44
C ARG A 278 1.92 -23.77 24.81
N SER A 279 1.07 -24.16 23.86
CA SER A 279 -0.38 -24.27 24.03
C SER A 279 -0.86 -25.67 23.73
N GLY A 280 -1.65 -26.24 24.64
CA GLY A 280 -2.26 -27.55 24.47
C GLY A 280 -3.60 -27.66 25.21
N SER A 281 -4.44 -28.58 24.76
CA SER A 281 -5.80 -28.75 25.25
C SER A 281 -5.93 -29.35 26.64
N THR A 282 -4.84 -29.88 27.20
CA THR A 282 -4.84 -30.57 28.50
C THR A 282 -4.26 -29.70 29.59
N THR A 283 -3.11 -29.07 29.33
CA THR A 283 -2.42 -28.23 30.30
C THR A 283 -2.26 -26.78 29.87
N PHE A 284 -3.04 -26.38 28.87
CA PHE A 284 -3.29 -24.98 28.50
C PHE A 284 -2.02 -24.25 28.06
N TRP A 285 -1.76 -23.06 28.59
CA TRP A 285 -0.57 -22.27 28.27
C TRP A 285 0.51 -22.47 29.34
N ARG A 286 1.72 -22.85 28.95
CA ARG A 286 2.90 -22.85 29.84
C ARG A 286 4.13 -22.37 29.09
N CYS A 287 5.08 -21.82 29.82
CA CYS A 287 6.31 -21.32 29.26
C CYS A 287 7.53 -21.90 29.98
N GLY A 288 8.65 -21.85 29.29
CA GLY A 288 9.96 -22.30 29.74
C GLY A 288 11.03 -21.68 28.83
N THR A 289 12.17 -22.35 28.74
CA THR A 289 13.28 -21.97 27.88
C THR A 289 13.66 -23.11 26.94
N ILE A 290 14.25 -22.78 25.79
CA ILE A 290 14.89 -23.76 24.91
C ILE A 290 16.20 -24.21 25.56
N LEU A 291 16.35 -25.50 25.80
CA LEU A 291 17.50 -26.08 26.49
C LEU A 291 18.51 -26.71 25.52
N ALA A 292 18.03 -27.31 24.43
CA ALA A 292 18.87 -27.92 23.41
C ALA A 292 18.10 -28.07 22.10
N LYS A 293 18.82 -28.19 20.99
CA LYS A 293 18.28 -28.49 19.65
C LYS A 293 18.88 -29.79 19.13
N ASP A 294 18.35 -30.28 18.02
CA ASP A 294 18.80 -31.50 17.34
C ASP A 294 18.92 -32.71 18.30
N GLN A 295 17.89 -32.90 19.12
CA GLN A 295 17.85 -33.95 20.11
C GLN A 295 17.29 -35.23 19.48
N THR A 296 18.02 -36.32 19.66
CA THR A 296 17.48 -37.67 19.45
C THR A 296 16.82 -38.15 20.73
N VAL A 297 15.54 -38.50 20.64
CA VAL A 297 14.74 -38.99 21.77
C VAL A 297 14.30 -40.41 21.51
N LYS A 298 14.48 -41.26 22.52
CA LYS A 298 14.00 -42.64 22.53
C LYS A 298 12.71 -42.71 23.36
N TYR A 299 11.60 -43.04 22.71
CA TYR A 299 10.34 -43.36 23.36
C TYR A 299 10.16 -44.88 23.45
N THR A 300 10.00 -45.39 24.67
CA THR A 300 9.69 -46.81 24.90
C THR A 300 8.22 -46.92 25.33
N GLU A 301 7.39 -47.49 24.47
CA GLU A 301 5.97 -47.71 24.74
C GLU A 301 5.64 -49.18 24.49
N GLU A 302 4.97 -49.82 25.46
CA GLU A 302 4.62 -51.26 25.40
C GLU A 302 5.82 -52.19 25.11
N GLY A 303 7.02 -51.78 25.52
CA GLY A 303 8.26 -52.54 25.31
C GLY A 303 8.88 -52.39 23.90
N VAL A 304 8.35 -51.50 23.05
CA VAL A 304 8.88 -51.22 21.72
C VAL A 304 9.61 -49.88 21.73
N ASP A 305 10.86 -49.88 21.28
CA ASP A 305 11.67 -48.67 21.16
C ASP A 305 11.37 -47.93 19.85
N ARG A 306 11.03 -46.65 19.97
CA ARG A 306 10.81 -45.72 18.86
C ARG A 306 11.74 -44.53 19.01
N TYR A 307 12.51 -44.23 17.97
CA TYR A 307 13.44 -43.10 17.96
C TYR A 307 12.84 -41.95 17.15
N VAL A 308 12.97 -40.73 17.66
CA VAL A 308 12.62 -39.49 16.97
C VAL A 308 13.83 -38.57 16.98
N TYR A 309 14.16 -38.02 15.82
CA TYR A 309 15.37 -37.23 15.60
C TYR A 309 15.04 -35.73 15.45
N GLY A 310 16.04 -34.86 15.54
CA GLY A 310 15.87 -33.43 15.24
C GLY A 310 15.03 -32.62 16.24
N LEU A 311 14.65 -33.18 17.39
CA LEU A 311 13.73 -32.50 18.32
C LEU A 311 14.38 -31.33 19.04
N THR A 312 13.57 -30.34 19.42
CA THR A 312 13.99 -29.26 20.32
C THR A 312 13.51 -29.53 21.74
N LYS A 313 14.39 -29.34 22.71
CA LYS A 313 14.17 -29.61 24.13
C LYS A 313 13.86 -28.35 24.90
N SER A 314 12.89 -28.40 25.81
CA SER A 314 12.46 -27.32 26.70
C SER A 314 12.03 -27.82 28.07
N ASN A 315 11.96 -26.92 29.05
CA ASN A 315 11.37 -27.17 30.37
C ASN A 315 9.94 -26.61 30.55
N ALA A 316 9.23 -26.25 29.48
CA ALA A 316 7.79 -26.01 29.59
C ALA A 316 7.08 -27.38 29.67
N CYS A 317 6.52 -27.76 30.83
CA CYS A 317 5.86 -29.05 31.05
C CYS A 317 4.75 -29.32 30.04
N ALA A 318 4.32 -30.57 29.81
CA ALA A 318 3.04 -30.90 29.16
C ALA A 318 2.56 -32.29 29.59
N GLU A 319 1.31 -32.65 29.25
CA GLU A 319 0.68 -33.92 29.62
C GLU A 319 0.07 -34.62 28.38
N LYS A 320 -0.38 -35.86 28.57
CA LYS A 320 -1.10 -36.61 27.53
C LYS A 320 -2.31 -35.80 27.03
N GLY A 321 -2.36 -35.59 25.71
CA GLY A 321 -3.37 -34.79 25.04
C GLY A 321 -2.90 -33.38 24.63
N ASP A 322 -1.73 -32.93 25.12
CA ASP A 322 -1.04 -31.75 24.58
C ASP A 322 -0.20 -32.08 23.34
N SER A 323 -0.06 -33.36 22.99
CA SER A 323 0.55 -33.84 21.75
C SER A 323 0.02 -33.07 20.54
N GLY A 324 0.95 -32.62 19.71
CA GLY A 324 0.68 -31.79 18.54
C GLY A 324 0.47 -30.30 18.83
N GLY A 325 0.33 -29.89 20.10
CA GLY A 325 0.09 -28.50 20.48
C GLY A 325 1.22 -27.53 20.12
N SER A 326 0.88 -26.25 19.93
CA SER A 326 1.76 -25.19 19.43
C SER A 326 2.90 -24.84 20.40
N TRP A 327 4.08 -24.53 19.87
CA TRP A 327 5.20 -23.87 20.59
C TRP A 327 5.54 -22.54 19.93
N LEU A 328 5.57 -21.44 20.68
CA LEU A 328 5.84 -20.08 20.21
C LEU A 328 6.97 -19.42 21.01
N ALA A 329 7.83 -18.69 20.31
CA ALA A 329 8.74 -17.70 20.90
C ALA A 329 8.25 -16.32 20.46
N GLY A 330 7.67 -15.56 21.38
CA GLY A 330 6.90 -14.37 21.02
C GLY A 330 5.70 -14.74 20.14
N ASP A 331 5.66 -14.22 18.92
CA ASP A 331 4.67 -14.50 17.88
C ASP A 331 5.19 -15.44 16.77
N GLN A 332 6.38 -16.03 16.96
CA GLN A 332 7.02 -16.91 15.99
C GLN A 332 6.75 -18.38 16.33
N ALA A 333 6.17 -19.12 15.39
CA ALA A 333 5.97 -20.56 15.48
C ALA A 333 7.31 -21.31 15.55
N GLN A 334 7.47 -22.15 16.57
CA GLN A 334 8.67 -22.94 16.83
C GLN A 334 8.47 -24.42 16.52
N GLY A 335 7.32 -25.00 16.87
CA GLY A 335 7.10 -26.43 16.70
C GLY A 335 5.82 -26.99 17.28
N VAL A 336 5.65 -28.31 17.15
CA VAL A 336 4.51 -29.05 17.68
C VAL A 336 4.97 -30.04 18.76
N THR A 337 4.23 -30.17 19.85
CA THR A 337 4.58 -31.04 20.97
C THR A 337 4.70 -32.49 20.51
N SER A 338 5.88 -33.10 20.68
CA SER A 338 6.08 -34.55 20.46
C SER A 338 5.81 -35.30 21.77
N GLY A 339 6.53 -34.98 22.83
CA GLY A 339 6.40 -35.70 24.10
C GLY A 339 7.48 -35.29 25.10
N GLY A 340 7.66 -36.07 26.16
CA GLY A 340 8.69 -35.81 27.16
C GLY A 340 8.44 -36.52 28.48
N VAL A 341 9.18 -36.10 29.50
CA VAL A 341 8.95 -36.54 30.88
C VAL A 341 7.71 -35.81 31.39
N VAL A 342 6.56 -36.44 31.22
CA VAL A 342 5.23 -35.91 31.60
C VAL A 342 5.14 -35.64 33.10
N GLY A 343 4.37 -34.61 33.46
CA GLY A 343 4.21 -34.15 34.84
C GLY A 343 4.43 -32.65 34.99
N CYS A 344 3.36 -31.85 35.04
CA CYS A 344 3.44 -30.42 35.37
C CYS A 344 3.68 -30.14 36.86
N THR A 345 3.85 -31.18 37.69
CA THR A 345 4.17 -31.09 39.13
C THR A 345 5.61 -31.43 39.46
N ILE A 346 6.41 -31.86 38.47
CA ILE A 346 7.83 -32.19 38.67
C ILE A 346 8.68 -30.91 38.63
N ALA A 347 9.74 -30.86 39.43
CA ALA A 347 10.55 -29.66 39.58
C ALA A 347 11.30 -29.25 38.29
N ASN A 348 11.63 -30.20 37.42
CA ASN A 348 12.42 -29.97 36.19
C ASN A 348 11.91 -30.80 35.01
N PRO A 349 10.74 -30.48 34.44
CA PRO A 349 10.19 -31.21 33.31
C PRO A 349 11.10 -31.10 32.08
N GLN A 350 11.10 -32.16 31.26
CA GLN A 350 11.91 -32.26 30.04
C GLN A 350 10.99 -32.60 28.89
N MET A 351 10.63 -31.58 28.10
CA MET A 351 9.70 -31.71 26.98
C MET A 351 10.41 -31.50 25.65
N TYR A 352 9.87 -32.12 24.62
CA TYR A 352 10.41 -32.12 23.27
C TYR A 352 9.33 -31.77 22.25
N PHE A 353 9.69 -30.96 21.26
CA PHE A 353 8.82 -30.58 20.16
C PHE A 353 9.51 -30.74 18.82
N GLN A 354 8.74 -31.13 17.80
CA GLN A 354 9.21 -31.19 16.43
C GLN A 354 9.26 -29.77 15.85
N PRO A 355 10.38 -29.32 15.26
CA PRO A 355 10.48 -28.00 14.65
C PRO A 355 9.44 -27.77 13.55
N VAL A 356 8.73 -26.64 13.59
CA VAL A 356 7.65 -26.37 12.62
C VAL A 356 8.19 -26.21 11.19
N ASN A 357 9.36 -25.60 11.03
CA ASN A 357 9.95 -25.35 9.71
C ASN A 357 10.25 -26.65 8.95
N GLU A 358 10.62 -27.71 9.66
CA GLU A 358 10.81 -29.03 9.06
C GLU A 358 9.49 -29.60 8.51
N ILE A 359 8.41 -29.53 9.31
CA ILE A 359 7.08 -29.99 8.89
C ILE A 359 6.62 -29.23 7.63
N LEU A 360 6.78 -27.92 7.64
CA LEU A 360 6.41 -27.04 6.51
C LEU A 360 7.20 -27.41 5.25
N GLN A 361 8.52 -27.58 5.36
CA GLN A 361 9.38 -27.92 4.23
C GLN A 361 9.09 -29.33 3.68
N ARG A 362 8.99 -30.34 4.55
CA ARG A 362 8.81 -31.73 4.10
C ARG A 362 7.44 -31.98 3.51
N TYR A 363 6.40 -31.35 4.03
CA TYR A 363 5.03 -31.50 3.52
C TYR A 363 4.65 -30.44 2.46
N GLY A 364 5.52 -29.47 2.18
CA GLY A 364 5.25 -28.39 1.22
C GLY A 364 4.08 -27.49 1.67
N LEU A 365 4.00 -27.21 2.97
CA LEU A 365 2.90 -26.48 3.58
C LEU A 365 3.26 -25.01 3.80
N THR A 366 2.27 -24.14 3.65
CA THR A 366 2.39 -22.71 3.97
C THR A 366 1.72 -22.43 5.31
N LEU A 367 2.49 -21.93 6.28
CA LEU A 367 1.98 -21.49 7.58
C LEU A 367 0.93 -20.38 7.40
N ALA A 368 -0.20 -20.51 8.08
CA ALA A 368 -1.13 -19.39 8.20
C ALA A 368 -0.51 -18.39 9.18
N VAL A 369 -0.14 -17.21 8.66
CA VAL A 369 0.41 -16.12 9.45
C VAL A 369 -0.56 -14.96 9.50
N ASP A 370 -0.61 -14.29 10.66
CA ASP A 370 -1.29 -13.04 10.90
C ASP A 370 -0.37 -11.97 10.34
N THR A 371 -0.27 -11.95 9.02
CA THR A 371 0.06 -10.71 8.34
C THR A 371 -1.12 -9.79 8.59
N PRO A 372 -0.93 -8.63 9.26
CA PRO A 372 -1.89 -7.53 9.13
C PRO A 372 -2.24 -7.42 7.64
N PRO A 373 -3.52 -7.18 7.28
CA PRO A 373 -3.92 -7.07 5.88
C PRO A 373 -2.85 -6.28 5.14
N GLN A 374 -2.16 -6.93 4.19
CA GLN A 374 -1.13 -6.28 3.40
C GLN A 374 -1.81 -5.09 2.74
N PRO A 375 -1.39 -3.84 3.05
CA PRO A 375 -1.87 -2.70 2.31
C PRO A 375 -1.55 -2.93 0.84
N PRO A 376 -2.44 -2.55 -0.09
CA PRO A 376 -2.12 -2.59 -1.51
C PRO A 376 -0.80 -1.85 -1.76
N ALA A 377 0.04 -2.42 -2.61
CA ALA A 377 1.34 -1.86 -2.99
C ALA A 377 1.17 -0.44 -3.56
N THR A 378 1.44 0.57 -2.73
CA THR A 378 1.71 1.98 -3.07
C THR A 378 2.55 2.60 -1.93
N PRO A 379 3.41 3.60 -2.22
CA PRO A 379 4.73 3.75 -1.62
C PRO A 379 4.69 4.15 -0.15
N GLU A 380 5.70 3.63 0.56
CA GLU A 380 6.10 4.00 1.92
C GLU A 380 6.06 5.52 2.11
N SER A 381 5.43 5.97 3.20
CA SER A 381 5.64 7.33 3.70
C SER A 381 6.97 7.32 4.45
N SER A 382 8.06 7.23 3.71
CA SER A 382 9.42 7.29 4.25
C SER A 382 10.15 8.52 3.76
N VAL A 383 10.98 9.08 4.64
CA VAL A 383 11.82 10.25 4.37
C VAL A 383 13.19 10.02 4.98
N THR A 384 14.19 10.78 4.53
CA THR A 384 15.57 10.67 5.02
C THR A 384 16.06 12.01 5.56
N GLY A 385 17.05 11.93 6.46
CA GLY A 385 17.75 13.08 7.03
C GLY A 385 18.29 12.76 8.42
N ASP A 386 19.12 13.63 8.97
CA ASP A 386 19.74 13.45 10.29
C ASP A 386 18.73 13.78 11.41
N PHE A 387 17.82 12.85 11.66
CA PHE A 387 16.77 13.01 12.67
C PHE A 387 17.31 12.85 14.09
N THR A 388 18.37 12.05 14.26
CA THR A 388 19.01 11.85 15.56
C THR A 388 19.96 12.98 15.96
N GLY A 389 20.43 13.78 15.00
CA GLY A 389 21.43 14.83 15.20
C GLY A 389 22.85 14.27 15.37
N ASP A 390 23.12 13.09 14.83
CA ASP A 390 24.41 12.41 14.97
C ASP A 390 25.37 12.67 13.78
N GLY A 391 24.94 13.50 12.83
CA GLY A 391 25.64 13.85 11.61
C GLY A 391 25.50 12.83 10.48
N LYS A 392 24.64 11.80 10.62
CA LYS A 392 24.37 10.82 9.57
C LYS A 392 22.91 10.89 9.15
N ALA A 393 22.65 10.61 7.88
CA ALA A 393 21.27 10.47 7.42
C ALA A 393 20.63 9.21 7.99
N ASP A 394 19.48 9.38 8.63
CA ASP A 394 18.59 8.34 9.10
C ASP A 394 17.49 8.08 8.06
N VAL A 395 16.82 6.92 8.16
CA VAL A 395 15.57 6.65 7.46
C VAL A 395 14.43 6.70 8.44
N LEU A 396 13.39 7.45 8.10
CA LEU A 396 12.17 7.56 8.88
C LEU A 396 11.02 6.98 8.10
N SER A 397 10.17 6.20 8.77
CA SER A 397 8.98 5.62 8.17
C SER A 397 7.79 5.77 9.09
N LEU A 398 6.67 6.23 8.55
CA LEU A 398 5.37 6.01 9.19
C LEU A 398 4.95 4.56 8.94
N TYR A 399 4.65 3.84 10.00
CA TYR A 399 4.26 2.45 9.97
C TYR A 399 2.80 2.30 10.39
N ASP A 400 1.99 1.63 9.57
CA ASP A 400 0.60 1.31 9.86
C ASP A 400 0.49 0.05 10.74
N TYR A 401 -0.03 0.22 11.96
CA TYR A 401 -0.36 -0.90 12.83
C TYR A 401 -1.81 -1.39 12.64
N GLY A 402 -2.58 -0.79 11.73
CA GLY A 402 -4.00 -1.02 11.52
C GLY A 402 -4.87 -0.27 12.54
N ASN A 403 -6.19 -0.32 12.36
CA ASN A 403 -7.16 0.36 13.24
C ASN A 403 -6.89 1.87 13.43
N SER A 404 -6.38 2.53 12.39
CA SER A 404 -5.96 3.93 12.44
C SER A 404 -4.92 4.20 13.54
N THR A 405 -3.99 3.26 13.73
CA THR A 405 -2.81 3.39 14.58
C THR A 405 -1.57 3.49 13.71
N THR A 406 -0.82 4.56 13.86
CA THR A 406 0.43 4.81 13.12
C THR A 406 1.58 4.99 14.10
N GLY A 407 2.74 4.40 13.80
CA GLY A 407 3.98 4.70 14.53
C GLY A 407 5.03 5.37 13.66
N LEU A 408 5.92 6.16 14.26
CA LEU A 408 7.11 6.68 13.60
C LEU A 408 8.30 5.79 13.95
N ILE A 409 8.87 5.14 12.94
CA ILE A 409 10.05 4.29 13.07
C ILE A 409 11.25 5.05 12.54
N VAL A 410 12.32 5.07 13.32
CA VAL A 410 13.63 5.60 12.94
C VAL A 410 14.57 4.42 12.75
N ILE A 411 15.25 4.41 11.61
CA ILE A 411 16.32 3.49 11.26
C ILE A 411 17.59 4.35 11.20
N PRO A 412 18.40 4.35 12.27
CA PRO A 412 19.51 5.29 12.37
C PRO A 412 20.59 5.00 11.32
N GLY A 413 21.20 6.06 10.79
CA GLY A 413 22.38 5.95 9.93
C GLY A 413 23.55 5.32 10.68
N THR A 414 24.34 4.48 10.01
CA THR A 414 25.49 3.81 10.62
C THR A 414 26.67 3.76 9.67
N SER A 415 27.89 3.89 10.22
CA SER A 415 29.15 3.62 9.51
C SER A 415 29.64 2.18 9.71
N GLY A 416 28.95 1.40 10.55
CA GLY A 416 29.27 0.00 10.79
C GLY A 416 28.72 -0.91 9.69
N SER A 417 29.37 -2.05 9.49
CA SER A 417 28.92 -3.10 8.57
C SER A 417 28.16 -4.23 9.29
N GLY A 418 27.14 -4.79 8.65
CA GLY A 418 26.39 -5.97 9.11
C GLY A 418 25.02 -5.65 9.72
N ASP A 419 24.15 -6.67 9.80
CA ASP A 419 22.70 -6.52 10.09
C ASP A 419 22.37 -5.96 11.49
N SER A 420 23.34 -5.92 12.40
CA SER A 420 23.17 -5.33 13.75
C SER A 420 23.68 -3.88 13.85
N ALA A 421 24.25 -3.33 12.77
CA ALA A 421 24.87 -2.00 12.80
C ALA A 421 23.85 -0.85 12.87
N SER A 422 22.60 -1.10 12.46
CA SER A 422 21.47 -0.20 12.64
C SER A 422 20.25 -1.00 13.08
N VAL A 423 19.76 -0.72 14.29
CA VAL A 423 18.57 -1.37 14.86
C VAL A 423 17.42 -0.37 14.80
N PRO A 424 16.38 -0.62 13.97
CA PRO A 424 15.20 0.24 13.93
C PRO A 424 14.55 0.37 15.31
N TYR A 425 14.09 1.57 15.65
CA TYR A 425 13.34 1.80 16.87
C TYR A 425 12.19 2.77 16.63
N ARG A 426 11.14 2.63 17.44
CA ARG A 426 9.98 3.51 17.41
C ARG A 426 10.23 4.71 18.33
N THR A 427 9.91 5.90 17.83
CA THR A 427 9.98 7.18 18.58
C THR A 427 8.61 7.76 18.88
N TRP A 428 7.58 7.24 18.22
CA TRP A 428 6.21 7.62 18.45
C TRP A 428 5.24 6.51 18.06
N LEU A 429 4.15 6.39 18.81
CA LEU A 429 3.01 5.55 18.48
C LEU A 429 1.73 6.33 18.74
N SER A 430 0.88 6.45 17.72
CA SER A 430 -0.43 7.05 17.91
C SER A 430 -1.30 6.14 18.79
N GLY A 431 -2.21 6.74 19.56
CA GLY A 431 -3.35 5.98 20.07
C GLY A 431 -4.19 5.41 18.92
N ALA A 432 -5.00 4.38 19.21
CA ALA A 432 -5.99 3.87 18.25
C ALA A 432 -6.94 4.99 17.81
N GLY A 433 -7.16 5.11 16.49
CA GLY A 433 -7.96 6.21 15.92
C GLY A 433 -7.29 7.58 15.94
N GLY A 434 -6.05 7.69 16.44
CA GLY A 434 -5.39 8.98 16.67
C GLY A 434 -4.72 9.56 15.43
N PHE A 435 -4.18 8.73 14.55
CA PHE A 435 -3.50 9.16 13.32
C PHE A 435 -3.47 8.04 12.30
N THR A 436 -3.90 8.35 11.07
CA THR A 436 -3.88 7.41 9.94
C THR A 436 -2.83 7.84 8.93
N TRP A 437 -1.76 7.05 8.76
CA TRP A 437 -0.67 7.34 7.82
C TRP A 437 -1.17 7.66 6.40
N ALA A 438 -2.19 6.95 5.92
CA ALA A 438 -2.72 7.09 4.55
C ALA A 438 -3.35 8.48 4.31
N ASN A 439 -3.65 9.21 5.38
CA ASN A 439 -4.17 10.57 5.33
C ASN A 439 -3.04 11.62 5.40
N ALA A 440 -1.78 11.22 5.48
CA ALA A 440 -0.64 12.12 5.62
C ALA A 440 0.18 12.18 4.32
N LYS A 441 0.55 13.39 3.90
CA LYS A 441 1.70 13.62 3.02
C LYS A 441 2.85 14.08 3.89
N ILE A 442 3.99 13.40 3.81
CA ILE A 442 5.14 13.74 4.63
C ILE A 442 6.31 14.27 3.81
N THR A 443 7.14 15.06 4.48
CA THR A 443 8.44 15.51 3.99
C THR A 443 9.37 15.72 5.20
N ALA A 444 10.66 15.94 4.94
CA ALA A 444 11.68 16.09 5.97
C ALA A 444 12.52 17.35 5.76
N GLY A 445 12.97 17.93 6.86
CA GLY A 445 13.81 19.11 6.92
C GLY A 445 13.92 19.64 8.35
N ASP A 446 14.87 20.51 8.64
CA ASP A 446 14.97 21.16 9.97
C ASP A 446 13.93 22.29 10.09
N PHE A 447 12.66 21.92 10.28
CA PHE A 447 11.55 22.86 10.36
C PHE A 447 11.57 23.66 11.66
N THR A 448 12.15 23.11 12.73
CA THR A 448 12.24 23.76 14.04
C THR A 448 13.45 24.67 14.17
N GLY A 449 14.47 24.50 13.33
CA GLY A 449 15.75 25.21 13.40
C GLY A 449 16.65 24.72 14.53
N ASP A 450 16.48 23.46 14.96
CA ASP A 450 17.21 22.88 16.10
C ASP A 450 18.47 22.09 15.68
N GLY A 451 18.75 22.05 14.37
CA GLY A 451 19.88 21.35 13.77
C GLY A 451 19.63 19.87 13.51
N LYS A 452 18.44 19.34 13.81
CA LYS A 452 18.02 17.98 13.46
C LYS A 452 16.99 18.04 12.35
N THR A 453 16.93 16.98 11.56
CA THR A 453 15.84 16.81 10.62
C THR A 453 14.56 16.50 11.39
N ASP A 454 13.50 17.25 11.12
CA ASP A 454 12.14 16.98 11.57
C ASP A 454 11.34 16.32 10.45
N VAL A 455 10.23 15.65 10.79
CA VAL A 455 9.23 15.22 9.80
C VAL A 455 8.03 16.14 9.88
N LEU A 456 7.61 16.67 8.73
CA LEU A 456 6.40 17.44 8.63
C LEU A 456 5.33 16.60 7.93
N ALA A 457 4.12 16.58 8.49
CA ALA A 457 2.98 15.86 7.93
C ALA A 457 1.81 16.81 7.65
N LEU A 458 1.44 16.94 6.38
CA LEU A 458 0.17 17.54 5.97
C LEU A 458 -0.92 16.46 6.02
N TYR A 459 -1.88 16.62 6.93
CA TYR A 459 -2.82 15.57 7.35
C TYR A 459 -4.27 15.88 6.99
N ASP A 460 -4.97 14.93 6.38
CA ASP A 460 -6.40 15.00 6.06
C ASP A 460 -7.29 14.43 7.17
N TYR A 461 -8.22 15.24 7.67
CA TYR A 461 -9.23 14.81 8.64
C TYR A 461 -10.49 14.20 7.99
N GLY A 462 -10.58 14.15 6.65
CA GLY A 462 -11.66 13.49 5.91
C GLY A 462 -12.95 14.33 5.79
N ASN A 463 -12.95 15.57 6.29
CA ASN A 463 -14.06 16.51 6.23
C ASN A 463 -13.65 17.84 5.55
N SER A 464 -12.72 17.76 4.59
CA SER A 464 -12.09 18.92 3.93
C SER A 464 -11.40 19.87 4.93
N THR A 465 -10.89 19.32 6.03
CA THR A 465 -10.02 20.03 6.98
C THR A 465 -8.64 19.40 6.89
N THR A 466 -7.62 20.25 6.71
CA THR A 466 -6.22 19.84 6.63
C THR A 466 -5.46 20.40 7.83
N GLY A 467 -4.67 19.56 8.49
CA GLY A 467 -3.74 19.99 9.53
C GLY A 467 -2.29 19.89 9.08
N LEU A 468 -1.41 20.65 9.71
CA LEU A 468 0.04 20.55 9.56
C LEU A 468 0.65 20.15 10.90
N PHE A 469 1.39 19.05 10.91
CA PHE A 469 2.07 18.54 12.10
C PHE A 469 3.57 18.53 11.92
N VAL A 470 4.29 18.81 13.00
CA VAL A 470 5.74 18.63 13.10
C VAL A 470 6.00 17.47 14.05
N PHE A 471 6.81 16.52 13.59
CA PHE A 471 7.40 15.44 14.38
C PHE A 471 8.86 15.82 14.61
N PRO A 472 9.21 16.30 15.81
CA PRO A 472 10.54 16.83 16.05
C PRO A 472 11.61 15.75 15.98
N GLY A 473 12.76 16.09 15.41
CA GLY A 473 13.99 15.30 15.42
C GLY A 473 14.41 14.95 16.84
N THR A 474 14.82 13.70 17.07
CA THR A 474 15.24 13.26 18.39
C THR A 474 16.18 12.06 18.35
N SER A 475 17.16 12.07 19.25
CA SER A 475 17.99 10.88 19.58
C SER A 475 17.35 10.00 20.67
N ALA A 476 16.29 10.48 21.32
CA ALA A 476 15.57 9.70 22.33
C ALA A 476 14.77 8.57 21.67
N ARG A 477 14.59 7.48 22.41
CA ARG A 477 13.89 6.26 21.95
C ARG A 477 12.60 6.05 22.74
N GLY A 478 11.64 5.36 22.13
CA GLY A 478 10.35 5.02 22.74
C GLY A 478 9.23 5.99 22.35
N ASP A 479 7.98 5.57 22.57
CA ASP A 479 6.78 6.16 21.94
C ASP A 479 6.44 7.60 22.34
N GLY A 480 7.14 8.16 23.33
CA GLY A 480 7.02 9.56 23.75
C GLY A 480 8.18 10.46 23.32
N ALA A 481 9.11 9.95 22.51
CA ALA A 481 10.34 10.68 22.16
C ALA A 481 10.12 11.76 21.10
N SER A 482 9.25 11.52 20.12
CA SER A 482 8.89 12.46 19.05
C SER A 482 7.37 12.63 18.98
N VAL A 483 6.79 13.21 20.03
CA VAL A 483 5.35 13.48 20.06
C VAL A 483 5.04 14.58 19.05
N PRO A 484 4.22 14.32 18.02
CA PRO A 484 3.89 15.32 17.03
C PRO A 484 2.99 16.40 17.63
N TYR A 485 3.20 17.62 17.19
CA TYR A 485 2.33 18.75 17.52
C TYR A 485 1.84 19.45 16.26
N ARG A 486 0.59 19.89 16.30
CA ARG A 486 -0.04 20.61 15.20
C ARG A 486 0.40 22.07 15.23
N VAL A 487 0.85 22.58 14.10
CA VAL A 487 1.32 23.97 13.92
C VAL A 487 0.38 24.80 13.04
N TRP A 488 -0.56 24.14 12.37
CA TRP A 488 -1.59 24.79 11.58
C TRP A 488 -2.82 23.91 11.36
N LEU A 489 -3.99 24.54 11.24
CA LEU A 489 -5.26 23.91 10.88
C LEU A 489 -6.02 24.81 9.91
N SER A 490 -6.47 24.26 8.78
CA SER A 490 -7.14 25.03 7.73
C SER A 490 -8.53 25.54 8.10
N GLY A 491 -9.18 24.91 9.08
CA GLY A 491 -10.63 24.96 9.24
C GLY A 491 -11.37 24.24 8.10
N THR A 492 -12.68 24.08 8.23
CA THR A 492 -13.50 23.36 7.26
C THR A 492 -13.56 24.08 5.91
N GLY A 493 -13.20 23.37 4.83
CA GLY A 493 -13.36 23.85 3.45
C GLY A 493 -12.33 24.90 3.00
N GLY A 494 -11.36 25.25 3.84
CA GLY A 494 -10.36 26.29 3.54
C GLY A 494 -9.18 25.82 2.69
N PHE A 495 -8.70 24.59 2.92
CA PHE A 495 -7.53 24.03 2.24
C PHE A 495 -7.68 22.51 2.17
N THR A 496 -7.69 21.95 0.96
CA THR A 496 -7.93 20.53 0.73
C THR A 496 -6.62 19.78 0.52
N TRP A 497 -6.32 18.84 1.41
CA TRP A 497 -5.14 17.98 1.34
C TRP A 497 -4.95 17.33 -0.03
N ALA A 498 -6.00 16.76 -0.62
CA ALA A 498 -5.92 16.05 -1.91
C ALA A 498 -5.40 16.93 -3.06
N ASN A 499 -5.65 18.23 -3.01
CA ASN A 499 -5.33 19.21 -4.06
C ASN A 499 -3.91 19.80 -3.94
N THR A 500 -3.03 19.18 -3.16
CA THR A 500 -1.69 19.72 -2.85
C THR A 500 -0.57 18.83 -3.37
N LYS A 501 0.48 19.45 -3.90
CA LYS A 501 1.84 18.86 -3.98
C LYS A 501 2.70 19.59 -2.97
N ILE A 502 3.50 18.86 -2.20
CA ILE A 502 4.35 19.44 -1.17
C ILE A 502 5.83 19.22 -1.45
N SER A 503 6.66 20.12 -0.93
CA SER A 503 8.12 19.98 -0.90
C SER A 503 8.70 20.75 0.29
N ALA A 504 9.92 20.43 0.70
CA ALA A 504 10.62 21.06 1.81
C ALA A 504 11.91 21.75 1.35
N GLY A 505 12.23 22.87 1.98
CA GLY A 505 13.46 23.66 1.75
C GLY A 505 13.36 25.03 2.43
N ASP A 506 14.47 25.73 2.63
CA ASP A 506 14.46 27.09 3.22
C ASP A 506 14.01 28.13 2.18
N PHE A 507 12.70 28.19 1.93
CA PHE A 507 12.11 29.07 0.93
C PHE A 507 12.09 30.54 1.40
N THR A 508 12.08 30.78 2.71
CA THR A 508 12.06 32.12 3.28
C THR A 508 13.46 32.71 3.46
N GLY A 509 14.50 31.89 3.50
CA GLY A 509 15.88 32.27 3.78
C GLY A 509 16.13 32.57 5.25
N ASP A 510 15.33 31.96 6.14
CA ASP A 510 15.41 32.20 7.59
C ASP A 510 16.27 31.17 8.33
N GLY A 511 16.85 30.21 7.59
CA GLY A 511 17.70 29.15 8.10
C GLY A 511 16.95 27.91 8.59
N LYS A 512 15.61 27.89 8.52
CA LYS A 512 14.79 26.70 8.78
C LYS A 512 14.28 26.14 7.46
N ALA A 513 14.01 24.83 7.45
CA ALA A 513 13.20 24.28 6.37
C ALA A 513 11.78 24.84 6.47
N ASP A 514 11.22 25.19 5.32
CA ASP A 514 9.83 25.57 5.12
C ASP A 514 9.13 24.52 4.24
N LEU A 515 7.81 24.48 4.28
CA LEU A 515 7.02 23.66 3.37
C LEU A 515 6.47 24.53 2.25
N THR A 516 6.72 24.18 1.00
CA THR A 516 5.92 24.69 -0.11
C THR A 516 4.75 23.77 -0.43
N ALA A 517 3.60 24.37 -0.75
CA ALA A 517 2.46 23.64 -1.27
C ALA A 517 1.96 24.28 -2.57
N LEU A 518 2.01 23.51 -3.65
CA LEU A 518 1.35 23.86 -4.91
C LEU A 518 -0.10 23.36 -4.83
N TYR A 519 -1.06 24.29 -4.81
CA TYR A 519 -2.48 24.05 -4.52
C TYR A 519 -3.36 24.20 -5.76
N ASP A 520 -4.19 23.20 -6.04
CA ASP A 520 -5.18 23.24 -7.12
C ASP A 520 -6.51 23.84 -6.66
N TYR A 521 -6.86 25.01 -7.23
CA TYR A 521 -8.17 25.66 -7.04
C TYR A 521 -9.21 25.18 -8.06
N GLY A 522 -8.87 24.27 -8.98
CA GLY A 522 -9.69 23.88 -10.11
C GLY A 522 -9.60 24.88 -11.27
N SER A 523 -10.26 24.55 -12.38
CA SER A 523 -10.30 25.39 -13.59
C SER A 523 -8.91 25.81 -14.10
N SER A 524 -7.89 24.96 -13.90
CA SER A 524 -6.48 25.29 -14.19
C SER A 524 -6.01 26.59 -13.51
N THR A 525 -6.42 26.78 -12.26
CA THR A 525 -5.97 27.86 -11.37
C THR A 525 -5.15 27.24 -10.25
N THR A 526 -3.90 27.68 -10.11
CA THR A 526 -2.95 27.10 -9.15
C THR A 526 -2.41 28.19 -8.25
N GLY A 527 -2.34 27.90 -6.94
CA GLY A 527 -1.63 28.74 -5.97
C GLY A 527 -0.32 28.11 -5.53
N LEU A 528 0.67 28.94 -5.20
CA LEU A 528 1.86 28.52 -4.44
C LEU A 528 1.77 29.09 -3.04
N PHE A 529 1.94 28.22 -2.06
CA PHE A 529 1.97 28.55 -0.65
C PHE A 529 3.33 28.20 -0.04
N VAL A 530 3.79 29.02 0.90
CA VAL A 530 4.92 28.74 1.79
C VAL A 530 4.39 28.70 3.22
N PHE A 531 4.63 27.60 3.92
CA PHE A 531 4.40 27.45 5.35
C PHE A 531 5.77 27.55 6.03
N PRO A 532 6.04 28.65 6.76
CA PRO A 532 7.34 28.84 7.38
C PRO A 532 7.65 27.77 8.42
N GLY A 533 8.91 27.36 8.53
CA GLY A 533 9.43 26.58 9.64
C GLY A 533 9.17 27.27 10.97
N THR A 534 8.89 26.48 12.01
CA THR A 534 8.53 26.99 13.32
C THR A 534 8.94 26.04 14.43
N SER A 535 9.47 26.60 15.52
CA SER A 535 9.61 25.91 16.81
C SER A 535 8.41 26.14 17.72
N GLY A 536 7.44 26.95 17.28
CA GLY A 536 6.21 27.21 18.01
C GLY A 536 5.22 26.05 17.89
N THR A 537 4.37 25.89 18.90
CA THR A 537 3.29 24.90 18.91
C THR A 537 1.92 25.55 18.75
N GLY A 538 0.95 24.85 18.14
CA GLY A 538 -0.43 25.29 18.01
C GLY A 538 -0.75 25.89 16.63
N ASP A 539 -2.04 25.97 16.29
CA ASP A 539 -2.53 26.18 14.91
C ASP A 539 -2.18 27.55 14.26
N GLY A 540 -1.58 28.47 15.00
CA GLY A 540 -1.08 29.75 14.50
C GLY A 540 0.44 29.82 14.33
N ALA A 541 1.17 28.74 14.60
CA ALA A 541 2.64 28.74 14.62
C ALA A 541 3.26 28.72 13.22
N SER A 542 2.58 28.15 12.22
CA SER A 542 3.00 28.16 10.82
C SER A 542 1.84 28.55 9.90
N VAL A 543 1.53 29.86 9.86
CA VAL A 543 0.46 30.38 9.00
C VAL A 543 0.92 30.37 7.54
N PRO A 544 0.21 29.70 6.62
CA PRO A 544 0.58 29.66 5.21
C PRO A 544 0.48 31.01 4.55
N ARG A 545 1.49 31.33 3.74
CA ARG A 545 1.58 32.53 2.91
C ARG A 545 1.33 32.12 1.47
N ARG A 546 0.25 32.62 0.85
CA ARG A 546 0.11 32.51 -0.60
C ARG A 546 1.08 33.50 -1.24
N THR A 547 2.07 32.99 -1.94
CA THR A 547 3.14 33.77 -2.59
C THR A 547 2.92 33.93 -4.09
N TRP A 548 2.03 33.12 -4.65
CA TRP A 548 1.60 33.23 -6.03
C TRP A 548 0.20 32.64 -6.26
N LEU A 549 -0.52 33.25 -7.20
CA LEU A 549 -1.78 32.73 -7.74
C LEU A 549 -1.77 32.90 -9.26
N SER A 550 -1.97 31.82 -9.99
CA SER A 550 -2.09 31.88 -11.45
C SER A 550 -3.40 32.55 -11.86
N ALA A 551 -3.40 33.17 -13.05
CA ALA A 551 -4.66 33.46 -13.73
C ALA A 551 -5.41 32.16 -14.05
N ALA A 552 -6.74 32.24 -14.19
CA ALA A 552 -7.55 31.10 -14.61
C ALA A 552 -7.11 30.61 -16.00
N GLY A 553 -6.93 29.29 -16.15
CA GLY A 553 -6.38 28.71 -17.38
C GLY A 553 -4.88 28.90 -17.59
N GLY A 554 -4.19 29.60 -16.67
CA GLY A 554 -2.79 29.99 -16.85
C GLY A 554 -1.79 28.90 -16.47
N PHE A 555 -2.10 28.09 -15.46
CA PHE A 555 -1.23 27.02 -15.00
C PHE A 555 -2.04 25.91 -14.34
N ALA A 556 -2.00 24.71 -14.93
CA ALA A 556 -2.68 23.55 -14.38
C ALA A 556 -1.74 22.78 -13.45
N TRP A 557 -2.08 22.74 -12.16
CA TRP A 557 -1.36 21.97 -11.14
C TRP A 557 -1.08 20.52 -11.58
N GLY A 558 -2.07 19.85 -12.17
CA GLY A 558 -1.98 18.45 -12.62
C GLY A 558 -0.89 18.20 -13.68
N ASN A 559 -0.53 19.23 -14.44
CA ASN A 559 0.43 19.16 -15.54
C ASN A 559 1.88 19.44 -15.10
N SER A 560 2.15 19.49 -13.80
CA SER A 560 3.49 19.82 -13.26
C SER A 560 4.15 18.66 -12.52
N LYS A 561 5.47 18.53 -12.65
CA LYS A 561 6.35 17.76 -11.74
C LYS A 561 7.27 18.77 -11.07
N ILE A 562 7.37 18.72 -9.74
CA ILE A 562 8.14 19.71 -8.97
C ILE A 562 9.44 19.10 -8.43
N ALA A 563 10.44 19.97 -8.26
CA ALA A 563 11.66 19.69 -7.50
C ALA A 563 12.08 20.96 -6.75
N THR A 564 12.93 20.82 -5.75
CA THR A 564 13.35 21.91 -4.86
C THR A 564 14.86 21.99 -4.78
N GLY A 565 15.38 23.22 -4.75
CA GLY A 565 16.79 23.55 -4.62
C GLY A 565 17.00 25.04 -4.87
N ASP A 566 18.17 25.59 -4.54
CA ASP A 566 18.53 26.98 -4.85
C ASP A 566 18.92 27.12 -6.33
N PHE A 567 17.93 27.17 -7.22
CA PHE A 567 18.18 27.25 -8.67
C PHE A 567 18.64 28.66 -9.07
N THR A 568 18.27 29.69 -8.32
CA THR A 568 18.65 31.07 -8.62
C THR A 568 20.07 31.41 -8.15
N GLY A 569 20.55 30.75 -7.10
CA GLY A 569 21.81 31.02 -6.40
C GLY A 569 21.69 32.16 -5.40
N ASP A 570 20.49 32.39 -4.84
CA ASP A 570 20.21 33.51 -3.93
C ASP A 570 20.23 33.11 -2.44
N GLY A 571 20.58 31.85 -2.16
CA GLY A 571 20.67 31.26 -0.83
C GLY A 571 19.34 30.75 -0.28
N LYS A 572 18.24 30.84 -1.02
CA LYS A 572 16.94 30.28 -0.65
C LYS A 572 16.65 29.06 -1.50
N ALA A 573 15.87 28.13 -0.95
CA ALA A 573 15.26 27.10 -1.76
C ALA A 573 14.23 27.73 -2.72
N ASP A 574 14.23 27.25 -3.96
CA ASP A 574 13.29 27.61 -5.02
C ASP A 574 12.48 26.37 -5.43
N VAL A 575 11.37 26.58 -6.17
CA VAL A 575 10.61 25.50 -6.77
C VAL A 575 10.83 25.48 -8.28
N ALA A 576 11.39 24.37 -8.80
CA ALA A 576 11.37 24.09 -10.22
C ALA A 576 10.11 23.29 -10.58
N ALA A 577 9.48 23.62 -11.70
CA ALA A 577 8.33 22.87 -12.23
C ALA A 577 8.53 22.51 -13.70
N LEU A 578 8.64 21.22 -14.00
CA LEU A 578 8.53 20.70 -15.35
C LEU A 578 7.04 20.61 -15.70
N TYR A 579 6.61 21.39 -16.69
CA TYR A 579 5.21 21.61 -17.06
C TYR A 579 4.86 21.01 -18.42
N ASP A 580 3.71 20.33 -18.50
CA ASP A 580 3.15 19.76 -19.72
C ASP A 580 2.20 20.73 -20.42
N TYR A 581 2.58 21.15 -21.63
CA TYR A 581 1.73 21.93 -22.54
C TYR A 581 0.90 21.04 -23.49
N GLY A 582 1.04 19.72 -23.41
CA GLY A 582 0.48 18.77 -24.36
C GLY A 582 1.28 18.69 -25.66
N SER A 583 0.86 17.80 -26.55
CA SER A 583 1.51 17.59 -27.87
C SER A 583 3.03 17.35 -27.77
N SER A 584 3.47 16.65 -26.72
CA SER A 584 4.90 16.43 -26.41
C SER A 584 5.70 17.74 -26.36
N THR A 585 5.11 18.78 -25.76
CA THR A 585 5.75 20.06 -25.47
C THR A 585 5.88 20.22 -23.97
N SER A 586 7.11 20.38 -23.49
CA SER A 586 7.40 20.60 -22.07
C SER A 586 8.05 21.95 -21.86
N GLY A 587 7.75 22.60 -20.73
CA GLY A 587 8.46 23.78 -20.26
C GLY A 587 9.06 23.56 -18.89
N LEU A 588 10.12 24.31 -18.56
CA LEU A 588 10.68 24.37 -17.20
C LEU A 588 10.46 25.76 -16.63
N PHE A 589 9.92 25.81 -15.42
CA PHE A 589 9.66 27.03 -14.66
C PHE A 589 10.47 27.04 -13.38
N ILE A 590 10.87 28.22 -12.93
CA ILE A 590 11.44 28.45 -11.60
C ILE A 590 10.53 29.46 -10.89
N ALA A 591 10.12 29.12 -9.67
CA ALA A 591 9.46 30.01 -8.73
C ALA A 591 10.43 30.28 -7.56
N PRO A 592 11.00 31.50 -7.46
CA PRO A 592 12.00 31.80 -6.44
C PRO A 592 11.47 31.71 -5.01
N GLY A 593 12.32 31.32 -4.07
CA GLY A 593 12.08 31.45 -2.64
C GLY A 593 11.79 32.90 -2.26
N THR A 594 10.91 33.11 -1.29
CA THR A 594 10.57 34.44 -0.79
C THR A 594 10.07 34.41 0.65
N ALA A 595 10.53 35.37 1.45
CA ALA A 595 9.91 35.69 2.73
C ALA A 595 8.66 36.59 2.57
N ALA A 596 8.47 37.21 1.41
CA ALA A 596 7.37 38.13 1.18
C ALA A 596 6.02 37.41 1.06
N THR A 597 4.94 38.12 1.34
CA THR A 597 3.55 37.63 1.24
C THR A 597 2.83 38.26 0.06
N GLY A 598 1.86 37.54 -0.52
CA GLY A 598 0.97 38.06 -1.56
C GLY A 598 1.24 37.43 -2.93
N ASP A 599 0.24 37.47 -3.81
CA ASP A 599 0.18 36.67 -5.05
C ASP A 599 1.24 37.03 -6.12
N SER A 600 2.07 38.03 -5.86
CA SER A 600 3.18 38.45 -6.74
C SER A 600 4.55 38.31 -6.09
N ALA A 601 4.65 37.69 -4.92
CA ALA A 601 5.89 37.57 -4.15
C ALA A 601 6.86 36.55 -4.76
N SER A 602 6.35 35.51 -5.43
CA SER A 602 7.14 34.47 -6.10
C SER A 602 6.50 34.12 -7.45
N VAL A 603 6.60 35.04 -8.42
CA VAL A 603 6.03 34.81 -9.76
C VAL A 603 6.89 33.79 -10.51
N PRO A 604 6.36 32.61 -10.88
CA PRO A 604 7.12 31.64 -11.64
C PRO A 604 7.43 32.17 -13.05
N TYR A 605 8.67 32.01 -13.49
CA TYR A 605 9.09 32.36 -14.83
C TYR A 605 9.62 31.13 -15.57
N ARG A 606 9.36 31.08 -16.88
CA ARG A 606 9.80 29.98 -17.73
C ARG A 606 11.26 30.19 -18.11
N THR A 607 12.08 29.15 -17.97
CA THR A 607 13.51 29.14 -18.31
C THR A 607 13.83 28.29 -19.52
N TRP A 608 12.87 27.44 -19.92
CA TRP A 608 13.01 26.59 -21.09
C TRP A 608 11.66 26.19 -21.67
N LEU A 609 11.62 26.04 -22.99
CA LEU A 609 10.51 25.44 -23.73
C LEU A 609 11.09 24.48 -24.78
N SER A 610 10.63 23.22 -24.79
CA SER A 610 11.15 22.19 -25.70
C SER A 610 10.79 22.42 -27.17
N GLY A 611 9.75 23.21 -27.44
CA GLY A 611 9.03 23.19 -28.71
C GLY A 611 8.21 21.90 -28.90
N ALA A 612 7.36 21.90 -29.93
CA ALA A 612 6.46 20.78 -30.22
C ALA A 612 7.22 19.51 -30.60
N GLY A 613 6.87 18.39 -29.97
CA GLY A 613 7.52 17.09 -30.20
C GLY A 613 8.96 16.98 -29.66
N GLY A 614 9.48 18.02 -29.00
CA GLY A 614 10.86 18.07 -28.55
C GLY A 614 11.12 17.29 -27.27
N PHE A 615 10.13 17.22 -26.36
CA PHE A 615 10.32 16.58 -25.06
C PHE A 615 8.96 16.23 -24.41
N THR A 616 8.79 14.97 -24.02
CA THR A 616 7.54 14.48 -23.43
C THR A 616 7.61 14.46 -21.90
N TRP A 617 6.83 15.33 -21.26
CA TRP A 617 6.74 15.43 -19.80
C TRP A 617 6.44 14.07 -19.13
N GLY A 618 5.50 13.30 -19.69
CA GLY A 618 5.08 12.00 -19.15
C GLY A 618 6.24 11.00 -19.00
N ASN A 619 7.22 11.07 -19.91
CA ASN A 619 8.36 10.17 -20.01
C ASN A 619 9.54 10.59 -19.12
N THR A 620 9.34 11.52 -18.18
CA THR A 620 10.44 12.15 -17.43
C THR A 620 10.29 11.95 -15.93
N LYS A 621 11.35 11.54 -15.23
CA LYS A 621 11.48 11.72 -13.76
C LYS A 621 12.32 12.96 -13.50
N VAL A 622 11.95 13.72 -12.47
CA VAL A 622 12.60 15.00 -12.13
C VAL A 622 13.29 14.84 -10.78
N SER A 623 14.52 15.33 -10.68
CA SER A 623 15.26 15.47 -9.43
C SER A 623 16.05 16.79 -9.46
N ALA A 624 16.61 17.19 -8.32
CA ALA A 624 17.36 18.43 -8.20
C ALA A 624 18.61 18.26 -7.31
N GLY A 625 19.62 19.07 -7.59
CA GLY A 625 20.89 19.09 -6.89
C GLY A 625 21.94 19.83 -7.72
N ASP A 626 23.05 20.26 -7.13
CA ASP A 626 24.14 20.93 -7.86
C ASP A 626 24.96 19.92 -8.67
N PHE A 627 24.41 19.44 -9.79
CA PHE A 627 25.07 18.44 -10.64
C PHE A 627 26.29 19.04 -11.36
N THR A 628 26.35 20.36 -11.53
CA THR A 628 27.46 21.03 -12.23
C THR A 628 28.63 21.38 -11.32
N GLY A 629 28.38 21.57 -10.03
CA GLY A 629 29.32 22.12 -9.05
C GLY A 629 29.46 23.64 -9.18
N ASP A 630 28.45 24.35 -9.68
CA ASP A 630 28.48 25.80 -9.85
C ASP A 630 27.93 26.58 -8.65
N GLY A 631 27.50 25.86 -7.61
CA GLY A 631 26.94 26.41 -6.39
C GLY A 631 25.44 26.67 -6.45
N LYS A 632 24.77 26.34 -7.57
CA LYS A 632 23.31 26.39 -7.72
C LYS A 632 22.77 24.99 -7.83
N ALA A 633 21.55 24.79 -7.37
CA ALA A 633 20.82 23.58 -7.73
C ALA A 633 20.54 23.59 -9.24
N ASP A 634 20.62 22.41 -9.83
CA ASP A 634 20.28 22.11 -11.22
C ASP A 634 19.10 21.12 -11.25
N VAL A 635 18.44 21.00 -12.40
CA VAL A 635 17.34 20.04 -12.59
C VAL A 635 17.82 18.85 -13.43
N ALA A 636 17.76 17.65 -12.85
CA ALA A 636 17.98 16.40 -13.56
C ALA A 636 16.65 15.86 -14.13
N LEU A 637 16.66 15.56 -15.43
CA LEU A 637 15.54 15.00 -16.17
C LEU A 637 15.92 13.61 -16.69
N PHE A 638 15.48 12.57 -16.00
CA PHE A 638 15.69 11.18 -16.40
C PHE A 638 14.58 10.75 -17.35
N TYR A 639 14.92 10.56 -18.62
CA TYR A 639 14.00 10.54 -19.75
C TYR A 639 13.88 9.15 -20.41
N ASP A 640 12.66 8.75 -20.74
CA ASP A 640 12.34 7.54 -21.50
C ASP A 640 12.17 7.82 -23.00
N TYR A 641 13.06 7.25 -23.81
CA TYR A 641 12.94 7.27 -25.27
C TYR A 641 12.12 6.09 -25.82
N GLY A 642 11.63 5.19 -24.96
CA GLY A 642 11.02 3.93 -25.35
C GLY A 642 12.05 2.89 -25.77
N ALA A 643 11.57 1.69 -26.13
CA ALA A 643 12.41 0.56 -26.55
C ALA A 643 13.58 0.27 -25.58
N SER A 644 13.35 0.44 -24.28
CA SER A 644 14.37 0.28 -23.23
C SER A 644 15.60 1.16 -23.45
N THR A 645 15.38 2.38 -23.94
CA THR A 645 16.40 3.43 -24.10
C THR A 645 16.10 4.57 -23.13
N SER A 646 17.03 4.87 -22.24
CA SER A 646 16.93 5.95 -21.27
C SER A 646 18.02 6.99 -21.50
N GLY A 647 17.76 8.24 -21.13
CA GLY A 647 18.77 9.28 -21.09
C GLY A 647 18.68 10.13 -19.83
N LEU A 648 19.78 10.80 -19.49
CA LEU A 648 19.83 11.79 -18.41
C LEU A 648 20.16 13.15 -19.02
N TRP A 649 19.33 14.14 -18.69
CA TRP A 649 19.53 15.53 -19.07
C TRP A 649 19.68 16.39 -17.83
N ILE A 650 20.55 17.39 -17.89
CA ILE A 650 20.73 18.39 -16.83
C ILE A 650 20.34 19.76 -17.39
N ALA A 651 19.41 20.44 -16.73
CA ALA A 651 19.09 21.84 -16.96
C ALA A 651 19.70 22.66 -15.82
N GLN A 652 20.60 23.58 -16.16
CA GLN A 652 21.38 24.30 -15.15
C GLN A 652 20.53 25.32 -14.38
N GLY A 653 20.80 25.50 -13.09
CA GLY A 653 20.18 26.55 -12.27
C GLY A 653 20.38 27.94 -12.87
N THR A 654 19.32 28.75 -12.90
CA THR A 654 19.40 30.13 -13.40
C THR A 654 18.41 31.06 -12.73
N GLY A 655 18.82 32.32 -12.54
CA GLY A 655 17.92 33.42 -12.18
C GLY A 655 17.31 34.14 -13.38
N ALA A 656 17.71 33.76 -14.61
CA ALA A 656 17.26 34.41 -15.83
C ALA A 656 15.96 33.79 -16.36
N ALA A 657 15.07 34.63 -16.86
CA ALA A 657 13.86 34.20 -17.55
C ALA A 657 14.07 34.08 -19.08
N GLY A 658 13.19 33.32 -19.72
CA GLY A 658 13.14 33.14 -21.17
C GLY A 658 13.43 31.70 -21.59
N ASP A 659 12.88 31.28 -22.74
CA ASP A 659 12.81 29.88 -23.18
C ASP A 659 14.16 29.23 -23.54
N SER A 660 15.26 29.95 -23.41
CA SER A 660 16.63 29.47 -23.64
C SER A 660 17.58 29.78 -22.48
N ALA A 661 17.05 30.22 -21.34
CA ALA A 661 17.85 30.55 -20.17
C ALA A 661 18.47 29.32 -19.49
N SER A 662 17.81 28.17 -19.59
CA SER A 662 18.30 26.89 -19.07
C SER A 662 17.93 25.73 -20.00
N VAL A 663 18.58 25.65 -21.15
CA VAL A 663 18.36 24.56 -22.11
C VAL A 663 18.92 23.25 -21.52
N PRO A 664 18.10 22.20 -21.30
CA PRO A 664 18.59 20.92 -20.82
C PRO A 664 19.62 20.34 -21.81
N ARG A 665 20.76 19.88 -21.29
CA ARG A 665 21.78 19.16 -22.05
C ARG A 665 21.79 17.68 -21.68
N ARG A 666 21.90 16.80 -22.68
CA ARG A 666 22.04 15.37 -22.44
C ARG A 666 23.45 15.08 -21.95
N VAL A 667 23.54 14.40 -20.81
CA VAL A 667 24.80 14.00 -20.18
C VAL A 667 25.00 12.49 -20.19
N TRP A 668 23.94 11.74 -20.52
CA TRP A 668 24.03 10.29 -20.68
C TRP A 668 22.92 9.77 -21.59
N LEU A 669 23.24 8.71 -22.35
CA LEU A 669 22.28 7.92 -23.12
C LEU A 669 22.64 6.43 -22.99
N SER A 670 21.68 5.58 -22.63
CA SER A 670 21.92 4.14 -22.46
C SER A 670 22.21 3.39 -23.76
N GLY A 671 21.75 3.94 -24.89
CA GLY A 671 21.56 3.19 -26.13
C GLY A 671 20.38 2.19 -26.04
N PRO A 672 19.97 1.59 -27.17
CA PRO A 672 18.86 0.65 -27.24
C PRO A 672 19.05 -0.59 -26.35
N GLY A 673 18.03 -0.93 -25.56
CA GLY A 673 18.06 -2.09 -24.67
C GLY A 673 19.00 -1.97 -23.46
N GLY A 674 19.70 -0.85 -23.30
CA GLY A 674 20.73 -0.69 -22.28
C GLY A 674 20.19 -0.40 -20.88
N PHE A 675 19.06 0.32 -20.77
CA PHE A 675 18.50 0.70 -19.48
C PHE A 675 17.01 1.05 -19.63
N THR A 676 16.15 0.31 -18.94
CA THR A 676 14.69 0.51 -19.00
C THR A 676 14.22 1.51 -17.96
N TRP A 677 13.73 2.65 -18.41
CA TRP A 677 13.34 3.75 -17.53
C TRP A 677 12.30 3.35 -16.47
N SER A 678 11.27 2.58 -16.84
CA SER A 678 10.20 2.18 -15.92
C SER A 678 10.68 1.30 -14.77
N ASN A 679 11.84 0.65 -14.94
CA ASN A 679 12.45 -0.20 -13.92
C ASN A 679 13.35 0.59 -12.95
N ALA A 680 13.44 1.90 -13.09
CA ALA A 680 14.33 2.74 -12.28
C ALA A 680 13.56 3.68 -11.36
N LYS A 681 13.86 3.66 -10.06
CA LYS A 681 13.53 4.73 -9.10
C LYS A 681 14.77 5.62 -8.96
N VAL A 682 14.61 6.94 -8.95
CA VAL A 682 15.75 7.88 -8.93
C VAL A 682 15.66 8.86 -7.76
N THR A 683 16.81 9.20 -7.19
CA THR A 683 17.01 10.32 -6.25
C THR A 683 18.30 11.06 -6.59
N ALA A 684 18.60 12.15 -5.90
CA ALA A 684 19.85 12.89 -6.07
C ALA A 684 20.47 13.32 -4.74
N GLY A 685 21.80 13.45 -4.75
CA GLY A 685 22.62 13.84 -3.61
C GLY A 685 24.10 13.65 -3.93
N ASP A 686 25.01 14.22 -3.13
CA ASP A 686 26.45 13.99 -3.30
C ASP A 686 26.83 12.63 -2.72
N PHE A 687 26.78 11.59 -3.55
CA PHE A 687 27.07 10.21 -3.14
C PHE A 687 28.56 9.86 -3.32
N THR A 688 29.30 10.71 -4.03
CA THR A 688 30.74 10.52 -4.31
C THR A 688 31.65 11.32 -3.39
N GLY A 689 31.11 12.32 -2.69
CA GLY A 689 31.84 13.26 -1.85
C GLY A 689 32.64 14.30 -2.64
N ASP A 690 32.30 14.52 -3.92
CA ASP A 690 33.02 15.45 -4.81
C ASP A 690 32.45 16.88 -4.81
N ARG A 691 31.44 17.12 -3.97
CA ARG A 691 30.65 18.36 -3.83
C ARG A 691 29.73 18.67 -5.00
N LYS A 692 29.52 17.72 -5.90
CA LYS A 692 28.43 17.78 -6.87
C LYS A 692 27.34 16.81 -6.44
N ALA A 693 26.11 17.17 -6.73
CA ALA A 693 25.06 16.18 -6.69
C ALA A 693 25.29 15.13 -7.78
N ASP A 694 24.94 13.89 -7.47
CA ASP A 694 24.89 12.75 -8.36
C ASP A 694 23.42 12.29 -8.47
N VAL A 695 23.07 11.60 -9.55
CA VAL A 695 21.78 10.89 -9.63
C VAL A 695 22.00 9.44 -9.24
N LEU A 696 21.18 8.92 -8.33
CA LEU A 696 21.21 7.52 -7.93
C LEU A 696 19.96 6.82 -8.49
N ALA A 697 20.12 5.65 -9.09
CA ALA A 697 19.02 4.88 -9.65
C ALA A 697 18.97 3.45 -9.07
N LEU A 698 17.88 3.13 -8.37
CA LEU A 698 17.55 1.76 -7.97
C LEU A 698 16.81 1.07 -9.12
N TYR A 699 17.43 0.04 -9.70
CA TYR A 699 17.06 -0.57 -10.97
C TYR A 699 16.60 -2.03 -10.82
N ASP A 700 15.41 -2.36 -11.31
CA ASP A 700 14.88 -3.72 -11.41
C ASP A 700 15.31 -4.39 -12.72
N TYR A 701 16.00 -5.52 -12.63
CA TYR A 701 16.37 -6.32 -13.80
C TYR A 701 15.26 -7.27 -14.27
N GLY A 702 14.11 -7.31 -13.61
CA GLY A 702 12.97 -8.18 -13.95
C GLY A 702 13.18 -9.66 -13.60
N THR A 703 14.27 -9.98 -12.91
CA THR A 703 14.71 -11.34 -12.56
C THR A 703 14.81 -11.53 -11.04
N ALA A 704 13.96 -10.82 -10.29
CA ALA A 704 14.06 -10.68 -8.83
C ALA A 704 15.45 -10.19 -8.37
N THR A 705 16.13 -9.43 -9.23
CA THR A 705 17.44 -8.86 -8.97
C THR A 705 17.33 -7.35 -9.10
N THR A 706 17.90 -6.65 -8.12
CA THR A 706 17.93 -5.19 -8.04
C THR A 706 19.38 -4.71 -8.04
N GLY A 707 19.66 -3.61 -8.74
CA GLY A 707 20.96 -2.94 -8.69
C GLY A 707 20.82 -1.48 -8.33
N LEU A 708 21.87 -0.91 -7.76
CA LEU A 708 21.97 0.53 -7.48
C LEU A 708 23.06 1.13 -8.37
N TRP A 709 22.71 2.15 -9.13
CA TRP A 709 23.59 2.82 -10.09
C TRP A 709 23.77 4.28 -9.73
N THR A 710 25.00 4.77 -9.77
CA THR A 710 25.33 6.18 -9.58
C THR A 710 25.67 6.80 -10.92
N PHE A 711 25.07 7.95 -11.22
CA PHE A 711 25.33 8.82 -12.36
C PHE A 711 26.05 10.07 -11.84
N PRO A 712 27.37 10.19 -12.04
CA PRO A 712 28.15 11.28 -11.46
C PRO A 712 27.70 12.66 -11.95
N GLY A 713 27.73 13.66 -11.05
CA GLY A 713 27.55 15.06 -11.40
C GLY A 713 28.53 15.52 -12.48
N THR A 714 28.06 16.27 -13.47
CA THR A 714 28.91 16.79 -14.54
C THR A 714 28.45 18.14 -15.10
N ALA A 715 29.41 19.02 -15.34
CA ALA A 715 29.23 20.23 -16.14
C ALA A 715 29.38 19.97 -17.66
N ALA A 716 29.97 18.83 -18.04
CA ALA A 716 30.13 18.46 -19.43
C ALA A 716 28.79 18.06 -20.08
N SER A 717 28.75 18.07 -21.40
CA SER A 717 27.64 17.54 -22.20
C SER A 717 28.12 16.33 -23.01
N GLY A 718 27.17 15.56 -23.54
CA GLY A 718 27.43 14.39 -24.38
C GLY A 718 27.02 13.09 -23.68
N ASP A 719 26.78 12.06 -24.49
CA ASP A 719 26.08 10.82 -24.10
C ASP A 719 26.85 9.92 -23.11
N SER A 720 28.06 10.32 -22.71
CA SER A 720 28.89 9.60 -21.72
C SER A 720 29.49 10.53 -20.66
N ALA A 721 29.05 11.79 -20.60
CA ALA A 721 29.58 12.77 -19.64
C ALA A 721 29.25 12.41 -18.18
N SER A 722 28.16 11.68 -17.96
CA SER A 722 27.72 11.12 -16.68
C SER A 722 27.52 9.60 -16.83
N ALA A 723 28.55 8.90 -17.31
CA ALA A 723 28.48 7.45 -17.49
C ALA A 723 28.23 6.76 -16.12
N PRO A 724 27.13 6.01 -15.97
CA PRO A 724 26.79 5.42 -14.70
C PRO A 724 27.65 4.20 -14.39
N TYR A 725 27.89 3.98 -13.10
CA TYR A 725 28.48 2.75 -12.60
C TYR A 725 27.63 2.15 -11.48
N ARG A 726 27.65 0.82 -11.39
CA ARG A 726 26.86 0.09 -10.40
C ARG A 726 27.63 0.02 -9.08
N VAL A 727 27.00 0.46 -8.01
CA VAL A 727 27.58 0.45 -6.65
C VAL A 727 27.08 -0.70 -5.79
N TRP A 728 25.93 -1.29 -6.12
CA TRP A 728 25.37 -2.43 -5.41
C TRP A 728 24.51 -3.34 -6.30
N LEU A 729 24.41 -4.61 -5.92
CA LEU A 729 23.57 -5.62 -6.56
C LEU A 729 23.02 -6.58 -5.50
N SER A 730 21.72 -6.82 -5.52
CA SER A 730 21.04 -7.66 -4.52
C SER A 730 21.31 -9.16 -4.66
N GLY A 731 21.63 -9.62 -5.88
CA GLY A 731 21.45 -11.03 -6.25
C GLY A 731 19.98 -11.42 -6.40
N VAL A 732 19.73 -12.64 -6.89
CA VAL A 732 18.37 -13.14 -7.16
C VAL A 732 17.62 -13.36 -5.83
N GLY A 733 16.46 -12.73 -5.68
CA GLY A 733 15.60 -12.85 -4.50
C GLY A 733 16.11 -12.11 -3.26
N GLY A 734 17.29 -11.46 -3.33
CA GLY A 734 17.88 -10.76 -2.19
C GLY A 734 17.24 -9.41 -1.88
N TRP A 735 16.46 -8.85 -2.81
CA TRP A 735 15.76 -7.57 -2.62
C TRP A 735 14.51 -7.50 -3.50
N ASP A 736 13.39 -7.08 -2.91
CA ASP A 736 12.16 -6.81 -3.66
C ASP A 736 12.14 -5.32 -4.06
N TRP A 737 12.51 -5.04 -5.31
CA TRP A 737 12.50 -3.68 -5.85
C TRP A 737 11.13 -3.00 -5.73
N LYS A 738 10.03 -3.75 -5.88
CA LYS A 738 8.68 -3.17 -5.83
C LYS A 738 8.38 -2.62 -4.45
N ARG A 739 8.93 -3.25 -3.41
CA ARG A 739 8.79 -2.82 -2.00
C ARG A 739 9.81 -1.77 -1.59
N GLY A 740 11.04 -1.80 -2.12
CA GLY A 740 12.08 -0.85 -1.70
C GLY A 740 11.83 0.59 -2.19
N ALA A 741 12.05 1.58 -1.33
CA ALA A 741 12.13 2.99 -1.72
C ALA A 741 13.58 3.44 -1.99
N ILE A 742 13.73 4.60 -2.62
CA ILE A 742 14.99 5.34 -2.71
C ILE A 742 14.66 6.78 -2.30
N ALA A 743 15.43 7.33 -1.37
CA ALA A 743 15.24 8.67 -0.82
C ALA A 743 16.61 9.34 -0.75
#